data_AF-A0A6V7HJG6-F1
#
_entry.id   AF-A0A6V7HJG6-F1
#
_cell.length_a   1.000
_cell.length_b   1.000
_cell.length_c   1.000
_cell.angle_alpha   90.00
_cell.angle_beta   90.00
_cell.angle_gamma   90.00
#
_symmetry.space_group_name_H-M   'P 1'
#
loop_
_entity.id
_entity.type
_entity.pdbx_description
1 polymer ?
#
loop_
_entity_poly.entity_id
_entity_poly.type
_entity_poly.pdbx_seq_one_letter_code
_entity_poly.pdbx_strand_id
1 'polypeptide(L)'
;LAFGFFHRWHVSTLFENDRHFSHLSEIEREMSFRTEMGMYYSYYKTIAESKTFMDGLRKISHDNISEYGNVINAARKYNLLPETLYALRNSMHSLPMGELEKNHFQIERGEGLPPVTSCEGLGVPVYFYLEIVWVFTIFTVAILFYYAVFLGNSLNSGIIAVLLFFYNHNECTRVQWTPPLRESFAYPVLLSQMYMLTVIIRESTIRDPQKVPKDLLQKMGMATIISLCCWQFSHFVFTTQIIALLILKWMKIIPNDLYRSIFKVHGWSILITMGISDGLLYSMYCYLLLVSNVISLTEKLTRCMGTKLQTIFEIFFTIACMVYLKVLLSLSTSLFEDNAHVFDLLKAKLTGYKNFHTMLYTCSPEFSFLQYRSYEVIIKTLLLPSAILAGILAMYFWCRNYRIKGYPRCIEPDLAYNGLQTGAFIIMAVFIMRLKLFMNPHLCIISGIVCANRYLEKLGLKKEMTKTAITLLLISAMSYHGLERLHEERSIIGEYSDIEQEELFEWIKKNTPEHAVFAGKMSLMANLMLSTGRPIVNNPYYESKEMRDRTMKVYEIFSRKDVTSVYFTLRNLHVGYVVLEEALCFGFANLQAECQMIDLWDLIDNGTAKAAGKQPLCPILFQGNAYPFKRAFVNNRYVVLQLDYSYYVELKPKTSLNYHS
;
A
#
# COMPACT_ATOMS: atom_id res chain seq x y z
N LEU A 1 12.75 -21.49 -6.98
CA LEU A 1 11.48 -21.76 -7.69
C LEU A 1 10.56 -22.71 -6.92
N ALA A 2 11.02 -23.89 -6.48
CA ALA A 2 10.19 -24.83 -5.69
C ALA A 2 9.48 -24.18 -4.47
N PHE A 3 10.22 -23.46 -3.62
CA PHE A 3 9.62 -22.70 -2.50
C PHE A 3 8.60 -21.65 -2.95
N GLY A 4 8.77 -21.05 -4.13
CA GLY A 4 7.83 -20.09 -4.69
C GLY A 4 6.53 -20.77 -5.15
N PHE A 5 6.60 -21.95 -5.78
CA PHE A 5 5.41 -22.71 -6.13
C PHE A 5 4.64 -23.17 -4.89
N PHE A 6 5.36 -23.59 -3.84
CA PHE A 6 4.75 -23.91 -2.55
C PHE A 6 4.06 -22.69 -1.93
N HIS A 7 4.66 -21.50 -2.03
CA HIS A 7 4.03 -20.25 -1.57
C HIS A 7 2.76 -19.93 -2.35
N ARG A 8 2.77 -20.02 -3.68
CA ARG A 8 1.54 -19.87 -4.50
C ARG A 8 0.44 -20.81 -4.04
N TRP A 9 0.75 -22.10 -3.91
CA TRP A 9 -0.23 -23.09 -3.45
C TRP A 9 -0.75 -22.77 -2.04
N HIS A 10 0.14 -22.37 -1.13
CA HIS A 10 -0.24 -22.03 0.23
C HIS A 10 -1.18 -20.82 0.28
N VAL A 11 -0.83 -19.73 -0.42
CA VAL A 11 -1.62 -18.49 -0.43
C VAL A 11 -2.96 -18.69 -1.13
N SER A 12 -2.99 -19.39 -2.28
CA SER A 12 -4.25 -19.65 -2.98
C SER A 12 -5.19 -20.51 -2.14
N THR A 13 -4.65 -21.51 -1.42
CA THR A 13 -5.44 -22.35 -0.51
C THR A 13 -5.97 -21.54 0.68
N LEU A 14 -5.17 -20.64 1.25
CA LEU A 14 -5.64 -19.77 2.34
C LEU A 14 -6.73 -18.80 1.88
N PHE A 15 -6.60 -18.23 0.68
CA PHE A 15 -7.63 -17.37 0.11
C PHE A 15 -8.95 -18.15 -0.14
N GLU A 16 -8.85 -19.38 -0.63
CA GLU A 16 -10.01 -20.24 -0.85
C GLU A 16 -10.66 -20.67 0.47
N ASN A 17 -9.86 -21.06 1.47
CA ASN A 17 -10.35 -21.47 2.78
C ASN A 17 -11.04 -20.32 3.55
N ASP A 18 -10.57 -19.07 3.40
CA ASP A 18 -11.10 -17.91 4.13
C ASP A 18 -12.48 -17.45 3.60
N ARG A 19 -12.69 -17.54 2.29
CA ARG A 19 -13.86 -16.93 1.61
C ARG A 19 -14.80 -17.93 0.96
N HIS A 20 -14.32 -19.15 0.71
CA HIS A 20 -14.98 -20.11 -0.17
C HIS A 20 -15.28 -19.52 -1.56
N PHE A 21 -14.25 -18.91 -2.16
CA PHE A 21 -14.37 -18.03 -3.32
C PHE A 21 -14.91 -18.72 -4.59
N SER A 22 -14.60 -20.00 -4.76
CA SER A 22 -15.17 -20.89 -5.78
C SER A 22 -16.71 -20.93 -5.72
N HIS A 23 -17.27 -20.94 -4.52
CA HIS A 23 -18.71 -21.08 -4.31
C HIS A 23 -19.52 -19.78 -4.46
N LEU A 24 -18.85 -18.63 -4.57
CA LEU A 24 -19.49 -17.33 -4.68
C LEU A 24 -19.97 -17.02 -6.11
N SER A 25 -21.11 -16.33 -6.23
CA SER A 25 -21.55 -15.66 -7.45
C SER A 25 -20.55 -14.61 -7.92
N GLU A 26 -20.67 -14.16 -9.17
CA GLU A 26 -19.88 -13.03 -9.67
C GLU A 26 -20.06 -11.76 -8.83
N ILE A 27 -21.29 -11.44 -8.40
CA ILE A 27 -21.54 -10.25 -7.58
C ILE A 27 -20.95 -10.38 -6.17
N GLU A 28 -21.07 -11.55 -5.54
CA GLU A 28 -20.48 -11.81 -4.21
C GLU A 28 -18.95 -11.77 -4.27
N ARG A 29 -18.33 -12.29 -5.34
CA ARG A 29 -16.87 -12.18 -5.56
C ARG A 29 -16.43 -10.73 -5.66
N GLU A 30 -17.16 -9.91 -6.40
CA GLU A 30 -16.90 -8.47 -6.51
C GLU A 30 -17.09 -7.77 -5.17
N MET A 31 -18.14 -8.13 -4.44
CA MET A 31 -18.41 -7.60 -3.10
C MET A 31 -17.31 -7.93 -2.08
N SER A 32 -16.63 -9.07 -2.25
CA SER A 32 -15.49 -9.45 -1.42
C SER A 32 -14.27 -8.53 -1.62
N PHE A 33 -14.23 -7.74 -2.71
CA PHE A 33 -13.17 -6.75 -2.97
C PHE A 33 -13.59 -5.37 -2.45
N ARG A 34 -13.20 -5.09 -1.21
CA ARG A 34 -13.46 -3.79 -0.56
C ARG A 34 -12.33 -2.79 -0.81
N THR A 35 -12.61 -1.50 -0.55
CA THR A 35 -11.64 -0.40 -0.58
C THR A 35 -10.84 -0.33 -1.89
N GLU A 36 -9.51 -0.28 -1.83
CA GLU A 36 -8.61 -0.15 -2.98
C GLU A 36 -8.67 -1.38 -3.89
N MET A 37 -8.96 -2.57 -3.35
CA MET A 37 -9.03 -3.79 -4.15
C MET A 37 -10.15 -3.71 -5.18
N GLY A 38 -11.33 -3.27 -4.74
CA GLY A 38 -12.49 -3.10 -5.61
C GLY A 38 -12.25 -2.05 -6.69
N MET A 39 -11.58 -0.95 -6.32
CA MET A 39 -11.22 0.12 -7.24
C MET A 39 -10.20 -0.32 -8.30
N TYR A 40 -9.14 -1.05 -7.95
CA TYR A 40 -8.17 -1.52 -8.94
C TYR A 40 -8.74 -2.61 -9.84
N TYR A 41 -9.49 -3.55 -9.26
CA TYR A 41 -10.15 -4.59 -10.03
C TYR A 41 -11.20 -4.02 -11.00
N SER A 42 -11.94 -2.96 -10.63
CA SER A 42 -12.92 -2.34 -11.54
C SER A 42 -12.29 -1.77 -12.80
N TYR A 43 -11.08 -1.20 -12.71
CA TYR A 43 -10.33 -0.73 -13.88
C TYR A 43 -9.90 -1.88 -14.77
N TYR A 44 -9.35 -2.96 -14.20
CA TYR A 44 -9.03 -4.15 -14.97
C TYR A 44 -10.27 -4.72 -15.66
N LYS A 45 -11.38 -4.88 -14.93
CA LYS A 45 -12.68 -5.35 -15.44
C LYS A 45 -13.17 -4.50 -16.61
N THR A 46 -13.12 -3.17 -16.47
CA THR A 46 -13.52 -2.23 -17.53
C THR A 46 -12.74 -2.42 -18.84
N ILE A 47 -11.45 -2.73 -18.77
CA ILE A 47 -10.65 -3.04 -19.98
C ILE A 47 -10.98 -4.44 -20.48
N ALA A 48 -11.02 -5.44 -19.59
CA ALA A 48 -11.24 -6.84 -19.94
C ALA A 48 -12.60 -7.08 -20.62
N GLU A 49 -13.64 -6.35 -20.23
CA GLU A 49 -14.99 -6.46 -20.78
C GLU A 49 -15.22 -5.54 -22.00
N SER A 50 -14.27 -4.66 -22.31
CA SER A 50 -14.38 -3.78 -23.48
C SER A 50 -14.19 -4.54 -24.79
N LYS A 51 -14.85 -4.07 -25.86
CA LYS A 51 -14.80 -4.71 -27.19
C LYS A 51 -13.38 -4.77 -27.76
N THR A 52 -12.56 -3.77 -27.46
CA THR A 52 -11.15 -3.72 -27.87
C THR A 52 -10.32 -3.12 -26.75
N PHE A 53 -9.07 -3.56 -26.61
CA PHE A 53 -8.14 -3.01 -25.61
C PHE A 53 -8.04 -1.47 -25.66
N MET A 54 -8.01 -0.88 -26.86
CA MET A 54 -7.94 0.57 -27.03
C MET A 54 -9.22 1.30 -26.58
N ASP A 55 -10.39 0.68 -26.72
CA ASP A 55 -11.64 1.23 -26.19
C ASP A 55 -11.63 1.23 -24.66
N GLY A 56 -11.22 0.12 -24.04
CA GLY A 56 -11.02 0.04 -22.60
C GLY A 56 -10.02 1.07 -22.07
N LEU A 57 -8.87 1.23 -22.76
CA LEU A 57 -7.87 2.23 -22.38
C LEU A 57 -8.41 3.66 -22.53
N ARG A 58 -9.23 3.94 -23.56
CA ARG A 58 -9.87 5.25 -23.74
C ARG A 58 -10.84 5.56 -22.61
N LYS A 59 -11.64 4.57 -22.17
CA LYS A 59 -12.59 4.71 -21.04
C LYS A 59 -11.88 5.08 -19.73
N ILE A 60 -10.72 4.48 -19.47
CA ILE A 60 -9.92 4.77 -18.25
C ILE A 60 -9.13 6.08 -18.38
N SER A 61 -8.68 6.41 -19.59
CA SER A 61 -8.00 7.68 -19.84
C SER A 61 -8.93 8.90 -19.75
N HIS A 62 -10.24 8.71 -19.90
CA HIS A 62 -11.27 9.74 -19.76
C HIS A 62 -12.34 9.25 -18.76
N ASP A 63 -11.88 8.91 -17.55
CA ASP A 63 -12.75 8.39 -16.50
C ASP A 63 -13.55 9.53 -15.87
N ASN A 64 -14.89 9.37 -15.83
CA ASN A 64 -15.83 10.25 -15.15
C ASN A 64 -16.68 9.47 -14.12
N ILE A 65 -16.35 8.20 -13.88
CA ILE A 65 -17.10 7.31 -12.98
C ILE A 65 -16.45 7.33 -11.59
N SER A 66 -15.13 7.27 -11.50
CA SER A 66 -14.44 7.20 -10.20
C SER A 66 -14.42 8.52 -9.42
N GLU A 67 -14.50 9.66 -10.10
CA GLU A 67 -14.50 11.01 -9.55
C GLU A 67 -15.53 11.88 -10.28
N TYR A 68 -16.82 11.56 -10.11
CA TYR A 68 -17.88 12.20 -10.88
C TYR A 68 -17.83 13.73 -10.84
N GLY A 69 -17.98 14.36 -12.01
CA GLY A 69 -17.90 15.80 -12.20
C GLY A 69 -16.54 16.28 -12.70
N ASN A 70 -15.50 15.44 -12.60
CA ASN A 70 -14.18 15.68 -13.17
C ASN A 70 -13.79 14.54 -14.12
N VAL A 71 -13.40 14.87 -15.35
CA VAL A 71 -12.83 13.87 -16.26
C VAL A 71 -11.34 13.74 -15.96
N ILE A 72 -10.92 12.57 -15.47
CA ILE A 72 -9.53 12.32 -15.08
C ILE A 72 -8.90 11.22 -15.93
N ASN A 73 -7.57 11.28 -16.05
CA ASN A 73 -6.81 10.14 -16.56
C ASN A 73 -6.47 9.19 -15.41
N ALA A 74 -7.34 8.21 -15.17
CA ALA A 74 -7.18 7.25 -14.08
C ALA A 74 -5.91 6.40 -14.25
N ALA A 75 -5.48 6.13 -15.49
CA ALA A 75 -4.28 5.33 -15.78
C ALA A 75 -3.00 5.97 -15.21
N ARG A 76 -2.84 7.28 -15.42
CA ARG A 76 -1.70 8.04 -14.92
C ARG A 76 -1.81 8.38 -13.43
N LYS A 77 -3.02 8.75 -12.97
CA LYS A 77 -3.27 9.18 -11.59
C LYS A 77 -3.09 8.04 -10.58
N TYR A 78 -3.59 6.84 -10.90
CA TYR A 78 -3.61 5.71 -9.96
C TYR A 78 -2.58 4.63 -10.25
N ASN A 79 -1.61 4.88 -11.15
CA ASN A 79 -0.55 3.95 -11.51
C ASN A 79 -1.09 2.58 -12.01
N LEU A 80 -2.02 2.58 -12.97
CA LEU A 80 -2.68 1.37 -13.50
C LEU A 80 -1.84 0.56 -14.50
N LEU A 81 -0.51 0.64 -14.41
CA LEU A 81 0.39 -0.11 -15.30
C LEU A 81 0.22 -1.63 -15.18
N PRO A 82 0.09 -2.23 -13.97
CA PRO A 82 -0.19 -3.66 -13.85
C PRO A 82 -1.48 -4.08 -14.57
N GLU A 83 -2.61 -3.41 -14.30
CA GLU A 83 -3.93 -3.76 -14.83
C GLU A 83 -3.98 -3.60 -16.34
N THR A 84 -3.40 -2.53 -16.88
CA THR A 84 -3.35 -2.31 -18.34
C THR A 84 -2.53 -3.39 -19.05
N LEU A 85 -1.38 -3.80 -18.49
CA LEU A 85 -0.58 -4.90 -19.06
C LEU A 85 -1.31 -6.25 -19.00
N TYR A 86 -1.99 -6.54 -17.89
CA TYR A 86 -2.70 -7.81 -17.73
C TYR A 86 -3.97 -7.87 -18.56
N ALA A 87 -4.69 -6.76 -18.68
CA ALA A 87 -5.85 -6.66 -19.55
C ALA A 87 -5.46 -6.76 -21.03
N LEU A 88 -4.30 -6.20 -21.42
CA LEU A 88 -3.74 -6.41 -22.77
C LEU A 88 -3.49 -7.90 -23.02
N ARG A 89 -2.84 -8.59 -22.08
CA ARG A 89 -2.59 -10.04 -22.18
C ARG A 89 -3.90 -10.82 -22.31
N ASN A 90 -4.91 -10.51 -21.50
CA ASN A 90 -6.22 -11.15 -21.57
C ASN A 90 -6.89 -10.91 -22.94
N SER A 91 -6.86 -9.66 -23.43
CA SER A 91 -7.40 -9.30 -24.75
C SER A 91 -6.70 -10.03 -25.90
N MET A 92 -5.37 -10.23 -25.82
CA MET A 92 -4.62 -11.01 -26.81
C MET A 92 -4.97 -12.50 -26.79
N HIS A 93 -5.32 -13.08 -25.64
CA HIS A 93 -5.74 -14.48 -25.53
C HIS A 93 -7.22 -14.70 -25.91
N SER A 94 -8.06 -13.66 -25.87
CA SER A 94 -9.45 -13.72 -26.35
C SER A 94 -9.58 -13.72 -27.89
N LEU A 95 -8.48 -13.57 -28.63
CA LEU A 95 -8.41 -13.86 -30.06
C LEU A 95 -8.55 -15.39 -30.27
N PRO A 96 -9.14 -15.86 -31.39
CA PRO A 96 -9.77 -17.18 -31.53
C PRO A 96 -8.83 -18.40 -31.58
N MET A 97 -7.73 -18.40 -30.81
CA MET A 97 -6.71 -19.45 -30.75
C MET A 97 -6.59 -20.10 -29.36
N GLY A 98 -7.67 -20.09 -28.57
CA GLY A 98 -7.78 -20.86 -27.32
C GLY A 98 -8.88 -20.33 -26.42
N GLU A 99 -10.06 -20.94 -26.46
CA GLU A 99 -11.09 -20.67 -25.45
C GLU A 99 -10.55 -21.06 -24.08
N LEU A 100 -10.41 -20.08 -23.19
CA LEU A 100 -10.07 -20.33 -21.80
C LEU A 100 -11.23 -21.09 -21.14
N GLU A 101 -10.90 -22.21 -20.47
CA GLU A 101 -11.89 -23.06 -19.81
C GLU A 101 -12.76 -22.24 -18.83
N LYS A 102 -14.09 -22.43 -18.97
CA LYS A 102 -15.13 -21.87 -18.09
C LYS A 102 -16.07 -22.99 -17.67
N ASN A 103 -15.93 -23.43 -16.43
CA ASN A 103 -16.83 -24.41 -15.84
C ASN A 103 -17.93 -23.68 -15.09
N HIS A 104 -19.18 -24.07 -15.30
CA HIS A 104 -20.34 -23.45 -14.66
C HIS A 104 -20.92 -24.44 -13.66
N PHE A 105 -21.04 -24.01 -12.40
CA PHE A 105 -21.62 -24.77 -11.32
C PHE A 105 -22.85 -24.02 -10.80
N GLN A 106 -23.92 -24.75 -10.48
CA GLN A 106 -25.07 -24.19 -9.78
C GLN A 106 -24.94 -24.57 -8.30
N ILE A 107 -24.95 -23.57 -7.43
CA ILE A 107 -24.64 -23.72 -6.02
C ILE A 107 -25.85 -23.28 -5.20
N GLU A 108 -26.30 -24.17 -4.32
CA GLU A 108 -27.38 -23.89 -3.39
C GLU A 108 -26.81 -23.18 -2.15
N ARG A 109 -27.30 -21.97 -1.87
CA ARG A 109 -26.78 -21.09 -0.79
C ARG A 109 -27.42 -21.37 0.59
N GLY A 110 -28.15 -22.46 0.74
CA GLY A 110 -28.87 -22.81 1.98
C GLY A 110 -30.34 -22.38 2.00
N GLU A 111 -31.00 -22.49 3.16
CA GLU A 111 -32.45 -22.27 3.30
C GLU A 111 -32.83 -20.79 3.10
N GLY A 112 -33.62 -20.51 2.06
CA GLY A 112 -34.26 -19.20 1.83
C GLY A 112 -33.61 -18.29 0.78
N LEU A 113 -32.45 -18.66 0.23
CA LEU A 113 -31.78 -17.89 -0.83
C LEU A 113 -31.88 -18.59 -2.20
N PRO A 114 -32.03 -17.86 -3.31
CA PRO A 114 -32.07 -18.46 -4.64
C PRO A 114 -30.70 -19.06 -5.00
N PRO A 115 -30.69 -20.21 -5.71
CA PRO A 115 -29.45 -20.82 -6.16
C PRO A 115 -28.72 -19.90 -7.12
N VAL A 116 -27.39 -19.94 -7.06
CA VAL A 116 -26.50 -19.06 -7.83
C VAL A 116 -25.72 -19.87 -8.84
N THR A 117 -25.53 -19.30 -10.03
CA THR A 117 -24.57 -19.81 -11.00
C THR A 117 -23.18 -19.24 -10.71
N SER A 118 -22.25 -20.09 -10.33
CA SER A 118 -20.83 -19.79 -10.17
C SER A 118 -20.05 -20.25 -11.41
N CYS A 119 -19.31 -19.35 -12.04
CA CYS A 119 -18.42 -19.67 -13.16
C CYS A 119 -16.98 -19.70 -12.67
N GLU A 120 -16.26 -20.79 -12.92
CA GLU A 120 -14.86 -20.97 -12.55
C GLU A 120 -13.98 -21.14 -13.79
N GLY A 121 -12.72 -20.72 -13.67
CA GLY A 121 -11.69 -20.94 -14.67
C GLY A 121 -11.03 -19.67 -15.16
N LEU A 122 -9.94 -19.84 -15.91
CA LEU A 122 -9.11 -18.73 -16.39
C LEU A 122 -9.84 -17.81 -17.39
N GLY A 123 -10.98 -18.25 -17.93
CA GLY A 123 -11.80 -17.43 -18.81
C GLY A 123 -12.60 -16.35 -18.07
N VAL A 124 -12.73 -16.46 -16.75
CA VAL A 124 -13.40 -15.46 -15.91
C VAL A 124 -12.38 -14.40 -15.49
N PRO A 125 -12.64 -13.09 -15.73
CA PRO A 125 -11.66 -12.03 -15.50
C PRO A 125 -11.09 -12.01 -14.07
N VAL A 126 -11.93 -12.30 -13.06
CA VAL A 126 -11.51 -12.32 -11.65
C VAL A 126 -10.40 -13.37 -11.41
N TYR A 127 -10.61 -14.59 -11.88
CA TYR A 127 -9.63 -15.68 -11.70
C TYR A 127 -8.34 -15.42 -12.47
N PHE A 128 -8.44 -14.92 -13.71
CA PHE A 128 -7.24 -14.54 -14.46
C PHE A 128 -6.41 -13.48 -13.71
N TYR A 129 -7.08 -12.48 -13.15
CA TYR A 129 -6.41 -11.44 -12.36
C TYR A 129 -5.75 -12.00 -11.10
N LEU A 130 -6.46 -12.84 -10.33
CA LEU A 130 -5.92 -13.49 -9.13
C LEU A 130 -4.73 -14.41 -9.45
N GLU A 131 -4.79 -15.18 -10.54
CA GLU A 131 -3.70 -16.06 -10.96
C GLU A 131 -2.41 -15.29 -11.27
N ILE A 132 -2.52 -14.09 -11.83
CA ILE A 132 -1.36 -13.22 -12.04
C ILE A 132 -0.79 -12.78 -10.69
N VAL A 133 -1.62 -12.38 -9.73
CA VAL A 133 -1.17 -12.06 -8.37
C VAL A 133 -0.42 -13.24 -7.76
N TRP A 134 -0.98 -14.45 -7.87
CA TRP A 134 -0.34 -15.67 -7.38
C TRP A 134 1.01 -15.95 -8.04
N VAL A 135 1.18 -15.68 -9.33
CA VAL A 135 2.49 -15.77 -10.01
C VAL A 135 3.50 -14.78 -9.41
N PHE A 136 3.09 -13.55 -9.07
CA PHE A 136 3.97 -12.59 -8.40
C PHE A 136 4.43 -13.09 -7.02
N THR A 137 3.58 -13.82 -6.29
CA THR A 137 3.95 -14.43 -5.01
C THR A 137 5.05 -15.50 -5.14
N ILE A 138 5.14 -16.20 -6.28
CA ILE A 138 6.23 -17.16 -6.56
C ILE A 138 7.57 -16.42 -6.59
N PHE A 139 7.60 -15.27 -7.29
CA PHE A 139 8.79 -14.46 -7.44
C PHE A 139 9.24 -13.87 -6.10
N THR A 140 8.31 -13.45 -5.24
CA THR A 140 8.63 -12.92 -3.91
C THR A 140 9.51 -13.87 -3.09
N VAL A 141 9.08 -15.13 -2.90
CA VAL A 141 9.83 -16.11 -2.10
C VAL A 141 11.09 -16.57 -2.83
N ALA A 142 11.05 -16.69 -4.16
CA ALA A 142 12.23 -17.04 -4.94
C ALA A 142 13.35 -15.99 -4.80
N ILE A 143 13.01 -14.71 -4.94
CA ILE A 143 13.97 -13.59 -4.80
C ILE A 143 14.44 -13.49 -3.36
N LEU A 144 13.56 -13.64 -2.37
CA LEU A 144 13.93 -13.65 -0.95
C LEU A 144 14.97 -14.73 -0.64
N PHE A 145 14.78 -15.95 -1.16
CA PHE A 145 15.75 -17.04 -1.03
C PHE A 145 17.10 -16.67 -1.66
N TYR A 146 17.12 -16.21 -2.92
CA TYR A 146 18.37 -15.81 -3.58
C TYR A 146 19.08 -14.68 -2.84
N TYR A 147 18.32 -13.71 -2.33
CA TYR A 147 18.86 -12.59 -1.57
C TYR A 147 19.54 -13.08 -0.28
N ALA A 148 18.88 -13.92 0.50
CA ALA A 148 19.42 -14.48 1.74
C ALA A 148 20.64 -15.39 1.51
N VAL A 149 20.64 -16.20 0.44
CA VAL A 149 21.80 -17.01 0.05
C VAL A 149 22.99 -16.14 -0.33
N PHE A 150 22.75 -15.08 -1.10
CA PHE A 150 23.82 -14.15 -1.51
C PHE A 150 24.43 -13.43 -0.31
N LEU A 151 23.61 -12.92 0.60
CA LEU A 151 24.09 -12.19 1.78
C LEU A 151 24.91 -13.10 2.71
N GLY A 152 24.37 -14.29 3.04
CA GLY A 152 25.02 -15.26 3.92
C GLY A 152 26.09 -16.16 3.26
N ASN A 153 26.22 -16.13 1.93
CA ASN A 153 27.12 -17.00 1.16
C ASN A 153 26.99 -18.50 1.52
N SER A 154 25.76 -18.95 1.81
CA SER A 154 25.44 -20.32 2.22
C SER A 154 23.98 -20.64 1.88
N LEU A 155 23.70 -21.88 1.47
CA LEU A 155 22.34 -22.36 1.20
C LEU A 155 21.49 -22.39 2.48
N ASN A 156 22.11 -22.69 3.64
CA ASN A 156 21.42 -22.74 4.93
C ASN A 156 20.81 -21.38 5.32
N SER A 157 21.48 -20.28 4.94
CA SER A 157 20.96 -18.91 5.13
C SER A 157 19.63 -18.71 4.40
N GLY A 158 19.55 -19.19 3.16
CA GLY A 158 18.33 -19.13 2.35
C GLY A 158 17.19 -19.97 2.93
N ILE A 159 17.49 -21.21 3.36
CA ILE A 159 16.48 -22.10 3.95
C ILE A 159 15.89 -21.49 5.22
N ILE A 160 16.72 -20.96 6.11
CA ILE A 160 16.25 -20.31 7.36
C ILE A 160 15.40 -19.08 7.06
N ALA A 161 15.82 -18.23 6.12
CA ALA A 161 15.05 -17.05 5.75
C ALA A 161 13.66 -17.42 5.20
N VAL A 162 13.56 -18.47 4.39
CA VAL A 162 12.29 -18.96 3.84
C VAL A 162 11.42 -19.60 4.92
N LEU A 163 11.99 -20.40 5.83
CA LEU A 163 11.25 -20.98 6.96
C LEU A 163 10.68 -19.89 7.88
N LEU A 164 11.48 -18.87 8.21
CA LEU A 164 11.02 -17.73 9.00
C LEU A 164 9.92 -16.92 8.31
N PHE A 165 10.02 -16.79 6.99
CA PHE A 165 8.99 -16.15 6.18
C PHE A 165 7.67 -16.93 6.26
N PHE A 166 7.68 -18.26 6.12
CA PHE A 166 6.47 -19.08 6.24
C PHE A 166 5.91 -19.12 7.68
N TYR A 167 6.74 -19.20 8.70
CA TYR A 167 6.29 -19.19 10.10
C TYR A 167 5.69 -17.84 10.54
N ASN A 168 6.06 -16.76 9.85
CA ASN A 168 5.52 -15.41 10.07
C ASN A 168 4.77 -14.90 8.83
N HIS A 169 4.10 -15.78 8.08
CA HIS A 169 3.48 -15.43 6.80
C HIS A 169 2.50 -14.25 6.92
N ASN A 170 1.59 -14.31 7.89
CA ASN A 170 0.63 -13.23 8.23
C ASN A 170 1.26 -11.87 8.55
N GLU A 171 2.50 -11.86 9.06
CA GLU A 171 3.21 -10.63 9.41
C GLU A 171 4.10 -10.13 8.25
N CYS A 172 4.50 -11.03 7.35
CA CYS A 172 5.34 -10.76 6.19
C CYS A 172 4.54 -10.27 4.97
N THR A 173 3.35 -10.83 4.74
CA THR A 173 2.49 -10.47 3.61
C THR A 173 1.02 -10.53 3.99
N ARG A 174 0.18 -9.83 3.23
CA ARG A 174 -1.29 -9.87 3.35
C ARG A 174 -1.99 -10.26 2.04
N VAL A 175 -1.23 -10.81 1.09
CA VAL A 175 -1.69 -11.08 -0.28
C VAL A 175 -2.83 -12.12 -0.27
N GLN A 176 -2.89 -12.99 0.74
CA GLN A 176 -3.97 -13.96 0.93
C GLN A 176 -5.32 -13.33 1.31
N TRP A 177 -5.35 -12.11 1.86
CA TRP A 177 -6.60 -11.42 2.24
C TRP A 177 -6.93 -10.29 1.27
N THR A 178 -5.89 -9.65 0.75
CA THR A 178 -6.05 -8.50 -0.14
C THR A 178 -5.20 -8.64 -1.41
N PRO A 179 -5.52 -9.60 -2.31
CA PRO A 179 -4.68 -9.88 -3.47
C PRO A 179 -4.49 -8.69 -4.44
N PRO A 180 -5.56 -7.95 -4.85
CA PRO A 180 -5.48 -6.84 -5.82
C PRO A 180 -4.78 -5.56 -5.35
N LEU A 181 -4.04 -5.59 -4.25
CA LEU A 181 -3.30 -4.41 -3.80
C LEU A 181 -2.03 -4.21 -4.63
N ARG A 182 -1.65 -2.94 -4.80
CA ARG A 182 -0.46 -2.53 -5.55
C ARG A 182 0.84 -3.12 -5.04
N GLU A 183 0.95 -3.23 -3.72
CA GLU A 183 2.12 -3.81 -3.06
C GLU A 183 2.34 -5.27 -3.47
N SER A 184 1.28 -6.05 -3.77
CA SER A 184 1.41 -7.44 -4.23
C SER A 184 2.25 -7.54 -5.52
N PHE A 185 2.13 -6.55 -6.41
CA PHE A 185 2.86 -6.49 -7.67
C PHE A 185 4.25 -5.83 -7.52
N ALA A 186 4.33 -4.74 -6.76
CA ALA A 186 5.57 -3.99 -6.63
C ALA A 186 6.59 -4.67 -5.72
N TYR A 187 6.15 -5.40 -4.70
CA TYR A 187 7.02 -5.99 -3.69
C TYR A 187 8.13 -6.92 -4.22
N PRO A 188 7.86 -7.93 -5.08
CA PRO A 188 8.93 -8.75 -5.64
C PRO A 188 9.93 -7.93 -6.48
N VAL A 189 9.45 -6.88 -7.17
CA VAL A 189 10.31 -5.99 -7.95
C VAL A 189 11.19 -5.13 -7.05
N LEU A 190 10.64 -4.63 -5.93
CA LEU A 190 11.40 -3.90 -4.89
C LEU A 190 12.48 -4.78 -4.27
N LEU A 191 12.15 -6.03 -3.89
CA LEU A 191 13.14 -6.98 -3.38
C LEU A 191 14.24 -7.28 -4.41
N SER A 192 13.87 -7.45 -5.69
CA SER A 192 14.83 -7.64 -6.78
C SER A 192 15.75 -6.43 -6.91
N GLN A 193 15.19 -5.21 -6.84
CA GLN A 193 15.97 -3.98 -6.93
C GLN A 193 16.98 -3.85 -5.80
N MET A 194 16.59 -4.14 -4.55
CA MET A 194 17.49 -4.10 -3.39
C MET A 194 18.56 -5.20 -3.45
N TYR A 195 18.18 -6.39 -3.94
CA TYR A 195 19.12 -7.47 -4.21
C TYR A 195 20.17 -7.03 -5.24
N MET A 196 19.76 -6.48 -6.38
CA MET A 196 20.68 -5.99 -7.41
C MET A 196 21.61 -4.90 -6.87
N LEU A 197 21.10 -3.97 -6.07
CA LEU A 197 21.94 -2.96 -5.41
C LEU A 197 22.98 -3.61 -4.48
N THR A 198 22.57 -4.61 -3.68
CA THR A 198 23.48 -5.35 -2.79
C THR A 198 24.58 -6.06 -3.60
N VAL A 199 24.24 -6.65 -4.75
CA VAL A 199 25.22 -7.25 -5.68
C VAL A 199 26.18 -6.20 -6.23
N ILE A 200 25.68 -5.03 -6.68
CA ILE A 200 26.49 -3.91 -7.18
C ILE A 200 27.50 -3.45 -6.11
N ILE A 201 27.04 -3.27 -4.86
CA ILE A 201 27.90 -2.84 -3.75
C ILE A 201 28.99 -3.88 -3.48
N ARG A 202 28.67 -5.18 -3.46
CA ARG A 202 29.66 -6.23 -3.23
C ARG A 202 30.67 -6.32 -4.38
N GLU A 203 30.21 -6.39 -5.63
CA GLU A 203 31.09 -6.51 -6.80
C GLU A 203 32.03 -5.30 -6.96
N SER A 204 31.53 -4.09 -6.71
CA SER A 204 32.34 -2.86 -6.78
C SER A 204 33.38 -2.70 -5.66
N THR A 205 33.26 -3.49 -4.60
CA THR A 205 34.25 -3.52 -3.52
C THR A 205 35.34 -4.55 -3.80
N ILE A 206 34.98 -5.64 -4.50
CA ILE A 206 35.91 -6.72 -4.88
C ILE A 206 36.66 -6.37 -6.18
N ARG A 207 35.95 -5.81 -7.17
CA ARG A 207 36.48 -5.30 -8.44
C ARG A 207 36.71 -3.80 -8.33
N ASP A 208 37.59 -3.27 -9.18
CA ASP A 208 37.82 -1.82 -9.29
C ASP A 208 36.48 -1.07 -9.54
N PRO A 209 36.15 0.02 -8.81
CA PRO A 209 34.88 0.74 -8.93
C PRO A 209 34.53 1.23 -10.34
N GLN A 210 35.52 1.31 -11.24
CA GLN A 210 35.32 1.69 -12.65
C GLN A 210 34.84 0.53 -13.55
N LYS A 211 34.89 -0.73 -13.08
CA LYS A 211 34.53 -1.93 -13.85
C LYS A 211 33.21 -2.56 -13.38
N VAL A 212 32.26 -1.76 -12.89
CA VAL A 212 30.93 -2.28 -12.56
C VAL A 212 30.19 -2.64 -13.85
N PRO A 213 29.60 -3.85 -13.96
CA PRO A 213 28.89 -4.25 -15.16
C PRO A 213 27.69 -3.33 -15.42
N LYS A 214 27.71 -2.64 -16.57
CA LYS A 214 26.64 -1.71 -16.98
C LYS A 214 25.26 -2.39 -17.07
N ASP A 215 25.24 -3.67 -17.44
CA ASP A 215 24.03 -4.50 -17.50
C ASP A 215 23.31 -4.58 -16.14
N LEU A 216 24.06 -4.74 -15.04
CA LEU A 216 23.49 -4.84 -13.70
C LEU A 216 22.87 -3.50 -13.24
N LEU A 217 23.53 -2.37 -13.57
CA LEU A 217 22.99 -1.03 -13.32
C LEU A 217 21.72 -0.77 -14.14
N GLN A 218 21.70 -1.21 -15.39
CA GLN A 218 20.51 -1.07 -16.24
C GLN A 218 19.34 -1.91 -15.70
N LYS A 219 19.59 -3.15 -15.28
CA LYS A 219 18.58 -4.01 -14.63
C LYS A 219 18.03 -3.39 -13.35
N MET A 220 18.88 -2.79 -12.52
CA MET A 220 18.47 -2.04 -11.32
C MET A 220 17.55 -0.86 -11.68
N GLY A 221 17.89 -0.08 -12.72
CA GLY A 221 17.05 1.03 -13.16
C GLY A 221 15.70 0.60 -13.73
N MET A 222 15.67 -0.47 -14.53
CA MET A 222 14.42 -1.05 -15.04
C MET A 222 13.53 -1.54 -13.90
N ALA A 223 14.09 -2.23 -12.90
CA ALA A 223 13.34 -2.63 -11.71
C ALA A 223 12.80 -1.42 -10.92
N THR A 224 13.59 -0.34 -10.83
CA THR A 224 13.17 0.92 -10.19
C THR A 224 11.98 1.53 -10.92
N ILE A 225 12.00 1.61 -12.26
CA ILE A 225 10.87 2.12 -13.06
C ILE A 225 9.62 1.27 -12.85
N ILE A 226 9.74 -0.06 -13.00
CA ILE A 226 8.60 -0.96 -12.85
C ILE A 226 7.98 -0.81 -11.46
N SER A 227 8.80 -0.77 -10.40
CA SER A 227 8.29 -0.62 -9.03
C SER A 227 7.58 0.72 -8.77
N LEU A 228 8.05 1.82 -9.36
CA LEU A 228 7.40 3.13 -9.25
C LEU A 228 6.08 3.16 -10.03
N CYS A 229 6.03 2.51 -11.21
CA CYS A 229 4.81 2.40 -12.01
C CYS A 229 3.80 1.40 -11.44
N CYS A 230 4.22 0.38 -10.69
CA CYS A 230 3.32 -0.57 -10.04
C CYS A 230 2.75 -0.03 -8.73
N TRP A 231 3.53 0.80 -8.01
CA TRP A 231 3.11 1.30 -6.71
C TRP A 231 3.68 2.68 -6.41
N GLN A 232 2.78 3.61 -6.13
CA GLN A 232 3.12 5.00 -5.86
C GLN A 232 4.06 5.16 -4.67
N PHE A 233 3.90 4.38 -3.60
CA PHE A 233 4.70 4.52 -2.36
C PHE A 233 6.11 3.92 -2.45
N SER A 234 6.48 3.31 -3.58
CA SER A 234 7.85 2.82 -3.83
C SER A 234 8.90 3.94 -3.68
N HIS A 235 8.54 5.21 -3.91
CA HIS A 235 9.44 6.34 -3.72
C HIS A 235 9.88 6.53 -2.25
N PHE A 236 9.06 6.16 -1.26
CA PHE A 236 9.46 6.20 0.15
C PHE A 236 10.55 5.15 0.45
N VAL A 237 10.38 3.95 -0.09
CA VAL A 237 11.37 2.88 0.01
C VAL A 237 12.70 3.32 -0.60
N PHE A 238 12.68 3.90 -1.81
CA PHE A 238 13.91 4.40 -2.43
C PHE A 238 14.51 5.64 -1.75
N THR A 239 13.69 6.45 -1.07
CA THR A 239 14.20 7.55 -0.23
C THR A 239 15.04 6.98 0.92
N THR A 240 14.55 5.95 1.62
CA THR A 240 15.33 5.29 2.68
C THR A 240 16.61 4.64 2.14
N GLN A 241 16.56 4.06 0.94
CA GLN A 241 17.73 3.48 0.27
C GLN A 241 18.80 4.53 -0.07
N ILE A 242 18.42 5.70 -0.60
CA ILE A 242 19.37 6.79 -0.86
C ILE A 242 19.95 7.32 0.45
N ILE A 243 19.15 7.49 1.50
CA ILE A 243 19.64 7.91 2.82
C ILE A 243 20.68 6.91 3.36
N ALA A 244 20.41 5.60 3.25
CA ALA A 244 21.38 4.58 3.63
C ALA A 244 22.68 4.66 2.82
N LEU A 245 22.59 4.87 1.50
CA LEU A 245 23.77 5.06 0.64
C LEU A 245 24.55 6.35 0.95
N LEU A 246 23.86 7.43 1.31
CA LEU A 246 24.48 8.69 1.76
C LEU A 246 25.26 8.49 3.06
N ILE A 247 24.69 7.78 4.04
CA ILE A 247 25.37 7.42 5.29
C ILE A 247 26.66 6.63 4.99
N LEU A 248 26.58 5.62 4.11
CA LEU A 248 27.75 4.82 3.71
C LEU A 248 28.80 5.65 2.95
N LYS A 249 28.38 6.63 2.14
CA LYS A 249 29.28 7.60 1.47
C LYS A 249 29.98 8.49 2.50
N TRP A 250 29.24 9.07 3.46
CA TRP A 250 29.80 9.93 4.50
C TRP A 250 30.79 9.19 5.40
N MET A 251 30.50 7.93 5.70
CA MET A 251 31.42 7.03 6.41
C MET A 251 32.62 6.60 5.55
N LYS A 252 32.68 6.92 4.25
CA LYS A 252 33.75 6.49 3.32
C LYS A 252 33.87 4.96 3.21
N ILE A 253 32.79 4.23 3.48
CA ILE A 253 32.70 2.78 3.26
C ILE A 253 32.55 2.49 1.77
N ILE A 254 31.78 3.32 1.07
CA ILE A 254 31.54 3.23 -0.39
C ILE A 254 32.31 4.35 -1.12
N PRO A 255 32.95 4.06 -2.27
CA PRO A 255 33.60 5.09 -3.08
C PRO A 255 32.58 6.05 -3.73
N ASN A 256 32.96 7.32 -3.85
CA ASN A 256 32.08 8.36 -4.40
C ASN A 256 31.68 8.11 -5.87
N ASP A 257 32.52 7.43 -6.66
CA ASP A 257 32.21 7.09 -8.05
C ASP A 257 31.12 6.03 -8.17
N LEU A 258 31.08 5.04 -7.26
CA LEU A 258 29.98 4.08 -7.19
C LEU A 258 28.68 4.78 -6.83
N TYR A 259 28.72 5.63 -5.80
CA TYR A 259 27.57 6.42 -5.39
C TYR A 259 27.00 7.23 -6.55
N ARG A 260 27.85 7.97 -7.28
CA ARG A 260 27.45 8.74 -8.48
C ARG A 260 26.82 7.87 -9.56
N SER A 261 27.31 6.63 -9.74
CA SER A 261 26.81 5.73 -10.77
C SER A 261 25.42 5.19 -10.42
N ILE A 262 25.22 4.72 -9.18
CA ILE A 262 23.91 4.31 -8.66
C ILE A 262 22.92 5.48 -8.71
N PHE A 263 23.39 6.65 -8.32
CA PHE A 263 22.59 7.85 -8.28
C PHE A 263 22.09 8.29 -9.67
N LYS A 264 22.95 8.23 -10.70
CA LYS A 264 22.53 8.43 -12.09
C LYS A 264 21.42 7.47 -12.51
N VAL A 265 21.49 6.21 -12.03
CA VAL A 265 20.45 5.20 -12.31
C VAL A 265 19.10 5.61 -11.76
N HIS A 266 19.06 6.03 -10.49
CA HIS A 266 17.83 6.56 -9.90
C HIS A 266 17.33 7.81 -10.63
N GLY A 267 18.23 8.71 -11.05
CA GLY A 267 17.90 9.94 -11.78
C GLY A 267 17.17 9.69 -13.10
N TRP A 268 17.70 8.84 -13.99
CA TRP A 268 17.01 8.53 -15.24
C TRP A 268 15.75 7.69 -15.03
N SER A 269 15.72 6.83 -14.00
CA SER A 269 14.53 6.04 -13.66
C SER A 269 13.35 6.95 -13.30
N ILE A 270 13.58 8.02 -12.53
CA ILE A 270 12.54 9.01 -12.22
C ILE A 270 12.10 9.73 -13.49
N LEU A 271 13.02 10.21 -14.31
CA LEU A 271 12.67 10.98 -15.52
C LEU A 271 11.76 10.19 -16.45
N ILE A 272 12.04 8.89 -16.64
CA ILE A 272 11.17 8.01 -17.43
C ILE A 272 9.81 7.83 -16.74
N THR A 273 9.81 7.60 -15.43
CA THR A 273 8.57 7.40 -14.67
C THR A 273 7.68 8.66 -14.67
N MET A 274 8.25 9.86 -14.60
CA MET A 274 7.52 11.12 -14.72
C MET A 274 6.81 11.29 -16.07
N GLY A 275 7.30 10.62 -17.13
CA GLY A 275 6.61 10.58 -18.41
C GLY A 275 5.38 9.65 -18.42
N ILE A 276 5.26 8.74 -17.45
CA ILE A 276 4.24 7.70 -17.39
C ILE A 276 3.18 8.00 -16.31
N SER A 277 3.60 8.44 -15.13
CA SER A 277 2.73 8.64 -13.96
C SER A 277 2.83 10.05 -13.40
N ASP A 278 1.70 10.59 -12.93
CA ASP A 278 1.65 11.89 -12.29
C ASP A 278 1.98 11.77 -10.79
N GLY A 279 2.66 12.78 -10.21
CA GLY A 279 2.88 12.90 -8.75
C GLY A 279 4.29 12.63 -8.22
N LEU A 280 5.20 12.04 -9.01
CA LEU A 280 6.57 11.75 -8.53
C LEU A 280 7.46 13.00 -8.41
N LEU A 281 7.11 14.08 -9.10
CA LEU A 281 7.89 15.32 -9.18
C LEU A 281 8.01 16.07 -7.84
N TYR A 282 7.00 15.92 -6.98
CA TYR A 282 6.95 16.57 -5.67
C TYR A 282 7.37 15.65 -4.52
N SER A 283 7.91 14.47 -4.84
CA SER A 283 8.33 13.49 -3.83
C SER A 283 9.65 13.89 -3.15
N MET A 284 9.79 13.55 -1.86
CA MET A 284 11.06 13.71 -1.11
C MET A 284 12.23 13.00 -1.80
N TYR A 285 11.94 11.91 -2.51
CA TYR A 285 12.87 11.17 -3.34
C TYR A 285 13.49 12.04 -4.45
N CYS A 286 12.67 12.79 -5.19
CA CYS A 286 13.14 13.70 -6.23
C CYS A 286 13.99 14.85 -5.64
N TYR A 287 13.59 15.40 -4.49
CA TYR A 287 14.36 16.46 -3.81
C TYR A 287 15.74 15.97 -3.36
N LEU A 288 15.79 14.81 -2.70
CA LEU A 288 17.04 14.22 -2.25
C LEU A 288 17.99 13.95 -3.42
N LEU A 289 17.43 13.57 -4.57
CA LEU A 289 18.20 13.43 -5.79
C LEU A 289 18.74 14.77 -6.31
N LEU A 290 17.90 15.79 -6.47
CA LEU A 290 18.35 17.11 -6.93
C LEU A 290 19.46 17.67 -6.03
N VAL A 291 19.30 17.58 -4.71
CA VAL A 291 20.31 17.99 -3.71
C VAL A 291 21.62 17.24 -3.89
N SER A 292 21.55 15.91 -4.03
CA SER A 292 22.74 15.07 -4.17
C SER A 292 23.52 15.37 -5.46
N ASN A 293 22.85 15.72 -6.56
CA ASN A 293 23.52 16.18 -7.78
C ASN A 293 24.30 17.48 -7.55
N VAL A 294 23.67 18.46 -6.91
CA VAL A 294 24.32 19.75 -6.57
C VAL A 294 25.55 19.48 -5.71
N ILE A 295 25.45 18.58 -4.74
CA ILE A 295 26.55 18.27 -3.82
C ILE A 295 27.67 17.50 -4.49
N SER A 296 27.34 16.61 -5.44
CA SER A 296 28.38 15.96 -6.24
C SER A 296 29.17 16.95 -7.10
N LEU A 297 28.57 18.10 -7.47
CA LEU A 297 29.25 19.17 -8.18
C LEU A 297 30.14 19.98 -7.23
N THR A 298 29.62 20.35 -6.04
CA THR A 298 30.41 21.07 -5.02
C THR A 298 31.59 20.25 -4.51
N GLU A 299 31.49 18.91 -4.51
CA GLU A 299 32.58 18.01 -4.11
C GLU A 299 33.84 18.18 -4.98
N LYS A 300 33.68 18.52 -6.27
CA LYS A 300 34.81 18.85 -7.15
C LYS A 300 35.48 20.15 -6.73
N LEU A 301 34.70 21.10 -6.20
CA LEU A 301 35.15 22.44 -5.80
C LEU A 301 35.80 22.43 -4.40
N THR A 302 35.28 21.64 -3.46
CA THR A 302 35.79 21.54 -2.08
C THR A 302 36.94 20.56 -1.90
N ARG A 303 37.53 20.06 -3.00
CA ARG A 303 38.61 19.06 -2.99
C ARG A 303 39.88 19.51 -2.27
N CYS A 304 40.03 20.82 -2.06
CA CYS A 304 41.15 21.44 -1.35
C CYS A 304 41.01 21.35 0.20
N MET A 305 39.84 20.99 0.72
CA MET A 305 39.57 20.91 2.17
C MET A 305 39.92 19.52 2.73
N GLY A 306 40.30 19.45 4.01
CA GLY A 306 40.54 18.19 4.71
C GLY A 306 39.31 17.27 4.70
N THR A 307 39.53 15.96 4.57
CA THR A 307 38.48 14.95 4.31
C THR A 307 37.35 14.90 5.35
N LYS A 308 37.67 15.10 6.64
CA LYS A 308 36.66 15.15 7.73
C LYS A 308 35.82 16.42 7.67
N LEU A 309 36.45 17.54 7.38
CA LEU A 309 35.77 18.82 7.30
C LEU A 309 34.86 18.84 6.06
N GLN A 310 35.33 18.26 4.94
CA GLN A 310 34.52 18.05 3.75
C GLN A 310 33.25 17.26 4.04
N THR A 311 33.32 16.15 4.80
CA THR A 311 32.12 15.38 5.15
C THR A 311 31.11 16.16 6.00
N ILE A 312 31.60 16.99 6.94
CA ILE A 312 30.71 17.82 7.79
C ILE A 312 30.01 18.89 6.94
N PHE A 313 30.75 19.54 6.03
CA PHE A 313 30.16 20.49 5.09
C PHE A 313 29.15 19.83 4.14
N GLU A 314 29.44 18.62 3.63
CA GLU A 314 28.50 17.87 2.80
C GLU A 314 27.19 17.56 3.56
N ILE A 315 27.26 17.14 4.83
CA ILE A 315 26.08 16.87 5.65
C ILE A 315 25.28 18.16 5.87
N PHE A 316 25.92 19.23 6.32
CA PHE A 316 25.24 20.50 6.57
C PHE A 316 24.57 21.04 5.30
N PHE A 317 25.28 21.00 4.17
CA PHE A 317 24.76 21.47 2.89
C PHE A 317 23.64 20.56 2.35
N THR A 318 23.70 19.23 2.52
CA THR A 318 22.55 18.35 2.19
C THR A 318 21.29 18.78 2.92
N ILE A 319 21.39 19.01 4.23
CA ILE A 319 20.23 19.35 5.06
C ILE A 319 19.72 20.75 4.71
N ALA A 320 20.62 21.73 4.59
CA ALA A 320 20.27 23.10 4.22
C ALA A 320 19.61 23.18 2.84
N CYS A 321 20.17 22.51 1.83
CA CYS A 321 19.59 22.49 0.48
C CYS A 321 18.27 21.73 0.42
N MET A 322 18.11 20.64 1.19
CA MET A 322 16.83 19.94 1.31
C MET A 322 15.75 20.88 1.87
N VAL A 323 16.05 21.60 2.95
CA VAL A 323 15.12 22.57 3.54
C VAL A 323 14.83 23.73 2.58
N TYR A 324 15.87 24.27 1.93
CA TYR A 324 15.72 25.35 0.96
C TYR A 324 14.85 24.95 -0.23
N LEU A 325 15.13 23.80 -0.86
CA LEU A 325 14.32 23.31 -1.98
C LEU A 325 12.88 23.02 -1.57
N LYS A 326 12.68 22.47 -0.36
CA LYS A 326 11.34 22.26 0.20
C LYS A 326 10.59 23.59 0.32
N VAL A 327 11.21 24.63 0.87
CA VAL A 327 10.59 25.96 1.02
C VAL A 327 10.34 26.61 -0.34
N LEU A 328 11.33 26.60 -1.23
CA LEU A 328 11.23 27.21 -2.56
C LEU A 328 10.08 26.61 -3.39
N LEU A 329 9.93 25.29 -3.39
CA LEU A 329 8.82 24.65 -4.12
C LEU A 329 7.48 24.77 -3.42
N SER A 330 7.46 24.87 -2.08
CA SER A 330 6.21 25.14 -1.34
C SER A 330 5.64 26.53 -1.66
N LEU A 331 6.48 27.47 -2.07
CA LEU A 331 6.08 28.83 -2.43
C LEU A 331 5.51 28.93 -3.85
N SER A 332 5.91 28.04 -4.76
CA SER A 332 5.56 28.11 -6.19
C SER A 332 4.35 27.27 -6.61
N THR A 333 3.81 26.40 -5.75
CA THR A 333 2.76 25.46 -6.18
C THR A 333 1.74 25.11 -5.08
N SER A 334 0.44 25.29 -5.38
CA SER A 334 -0.71 24.84 -4.59
C SER A 334 -0.82 23.30 -4.43
N LEU A 335 0.06 22.55 -5.08
CA LEU A 335 0.18 21.08 -5.07
C LEU A 335 1.04 20.53 -3.91
N PHE A 336 1.67 21.40 -3.10
CA PHE A 336 2.46 20.97 -1.93
C PHE A 336 1.59 20.36 -0.81
N GLU A 337 0.30 20.65 -0.81
CA GLU A 337 -0.66 20.09 0.16
C GLU A 337 -0.90 18.59 -0.03
N ASP A 338 -0.60 18.03 -1.20
CA ASP A 338 -0.78 16.60 -1.47
C ASP A 338 0.19 15.72 -0.67
N ASN A 339 1.42 16.17 -0.41
CA ASN A 339 2.39 15.44 0.43
C ASN A 339 2.45 15.94 1.89
N ALA A 340 1.81 17.07 2.19
CA ALA A 340 1.77 17.63 3.55
C ALA A 340 1.06 16.68 4.54
N HIS A 341 0.04 15.93 4.06
CA HIS A 341 -0.76 15.06 4.91
C HIS A 341 0.06 13.93 5.59
N VAL A 342 1.12 13.42 4.94
CA VAL A 342 2.02 12.41 5.54
C VAL A 342 2.84 13.01 6.68
N PHE A 343 3.33 14.24 6.51
CA PHE A 343 4.05 14.95 7.56
C PHE A 343 3.10 15.36 8.70
N ASP A 344 1.88 15.78 8.39
CA ASP A 344 0.86 16.07 9.39
C ASP A 344 0.44 14.82 10.15
N LEU A 345 0.40 13.66 9.51
CA LEU A 345 0.19 12.37 10.17
C LEU A 345 1.34 12.02 11.14
N LEU A 346 2.60 12.20 10.73
CA LEU A 346 3.76 12.00 11.60
C LEU A 346 3.77 13.00 12.77
N LYS A 347 3.43 14.27 12.50
CA LYS A 347 3.29 15.31 13.51
C LYS A 347 2.15 14.99 14.48
N ALA A 348 1.02 14.53 14.00
CA ALA A 348 -0.12 14.09 14.81
C ALA A 348 0.30 12.99 15.79
N LYS A 349 1.06 12.01 15.31
CA LYS A 349 1.59 10.90 16.12
C LYS A 349 2.61 11.33 17.17
N LEU A 350 3.43 12.35 16.90
CA LEU A 350 4.54 12.77 17.77
C LEU A 350 4.19 13.90 18.74
N THR A 351 3.33 14.84 18.34
CA THR A 351 3.09 16.09 19.09
C THR A 351 1.63 16.30 19.48
N GLY A 352 0.73 15.35 19.18
CA GLY A 352 -0.70 15.45 19.51
C GLY A 352 -1.50 16.40 18.60
N TYR A 353 -1.00 16.71 17.39
CA TYR A 353 -1.73 17.52 16.42
C TYR A 353 -2.97 16.77 15.89
N LYS A 354 -4.18 17.33 16.08
CA LYS A 354 -5.45 16.72 15.67
C LYS A 354 -6.14 17.58 14.60
N ASN A 355 -6.36 17.01 13.42
CA ASN A 355 -7.22 17.52 12.35
C ASN A 355 -8.15 16.39 11.89
N PHE A 356 -9.21 16.69 11.14
CA PHE A 356 -10.11 15.68 10.58
C PHE A 356 -9.36 14.57 9.82
N HIS A 357 -8.50 14.96 8.88
CA HIS A 357 -7.75 14.01 8.06
C HIS A 357 -6.77 13.17 8.90
N THR A 358 -6.06 13.79 9.85
CA THR A 358 -5.09 13.05 10.68
C THR A 358 -5.81 12.10 11.63
N MET A 359 -6.95 12.50 12.19
CA MET A 359 -7.79 11.66 13.04
C MET A 359 -8.40 10.47 12.29
N LEU A 360 -8.86 10.68 11.05
CA LEU A 360 -9.37 9.60 10.20
C LEU A 360 -8.33 8.47 10.03
N TYR A 361 -7.06 8.84 9.91
CA TYR A 361 -5.96 7.89 9.87
C TYR A 361 -5.61 7.33 11.26
N THR A 362 -5.36 8.18 12.27
CA THR A 362 -4.90 7.71 13.59
C THR A 362 -5.92 6.85 14.33
N CYS A 363 -7.22 7.02 14.05
CA CYS A 363 -8.29 6.20 14.62
C CYS A 363 -8.50 4.86 13.91
N SER A 364 -7.93 4.69 12.71
CA SER A 364 -7.98 3.40 12.02
C SER A 364 -6.89 2.47 12.55
N PRO A 365 -7.18 1.19 12.82
CA PRO A 365 -6.21 0.26 13.39
C PRO A 365 -4.98 0.08 12.49
N GLU A 366 -5.11 0.33 11.19
CA GLU A 366 -4.04 0.07 10.23
C GLU A 366 -2.94 1.12 10.17
N PHE A 367 -3.25 2.34 10.59
CA PHE A 367 -2.27 3.42 10.75
C PHE A 367 -1.89 3.63 12.22
N SER A 368 -2.28 2.72 13.11
CA SER A 368 -1.84 2.74 14.51
C SER A 368 -0.35 2.36 14.64
N PHE A 369 0.21 2.53 15.84
CA PHE A 369 1.57 2.08 16.15
C PHE A 369 1.66 0.55 16.15
N LEU A 370 2.87 0.00 15.98
CA LEU A 370 3.07 -1.45 15.99
C LEU A 370 2.54 -2.08 17.29
N GLN A 371 1.49 -2.90 17.18
CA GLN A 371 0.81 -3.54 18.29
C GLN A 371 1.72 -4.56 18.97
N TYR A 372 1.60 -4.70 20.29
CA TYR A 372 2.38 -5.64 21.08
C TYR A 372 2.27 -7.09 20.57
N ARG A 373 1.10 -7.50 20.09
CA ARG A 373 0.85 -8.81 19.48
C ARG A 373 1.85 -9.13 18.37
N SER A 374 2.14 -8.19 17.48
CA SER A 374 3.09 -8.41 16.38
C SER A 374 4.51 -8.66 16.91
N TYR A 375 4.96 -7.95 17.95
CA TYR A 375 6.27 -8.22 18.57
C TYR A 375 6.32 -9.59 19.23
N GLU A 376 5.27 -9.97 19.96
CA GLU A 376 5.18 -11.27 20.62
C GLU A 376 5.30 -12.42 19.61
N VAL A 377 4.63 -12.29 18.46
CA VAL A 377 4.73 -13.25 17.35
C VAL A 377 6.18 -13.42 16.89
N ILE A 378 6.83 -12.31 16.53
CA ILE A 378 8.18 -12.30 15.94
C ILE A 378 9.23 -12.79 16.96
N ILE A 379 8.98 -12.60 18.27
CA ILE A 379 9.84 -13.12 19.34
C ILE A 379 9.66 -14.63 19.50
N LYS A 380 8.41 -15.12 19.59
CA LYS A 380 8.11 -16.55 19.79
C LYS A 380 8.57 -17.42 18.62
N THR A 381 8.51 -16.91 17.38
CA THR A 381 9.02 -17.60 16.19
C THR A 381 10.53 -17.49 16.01
N LEU A 382 11.25 -16.90 16.98
CA LEU A 382 12.69 -16.65 16.96
C LEU A 382 13.19 -15.72 15.83
N LEU A 383 12.30 -15.02 15.12
CA LEU A 383 12.69 -14.10 14.04
C LEU A 383 13.48 -12.89 14.58
N LEU A 384 12.97 -12.21 15.60
CA LEU A 384 13.69 -11.06 16.19
C LEU A 384 14.98 -11.50 16.91
N PRO A 385 14.96 -12.54 17.77
CA PRO A 385 16.17 -13.05 18.40
C PRO A 385 17.27 -13.45 17.40
N SER A 386 16.92 -14.12 16.30
CA SER A 386 17.88 -14.51 15.27
C SER A 386 18.42 -13.32 14.48
N ALA A 387 17.60 -12.31 14.17
CA ALA A 387 18.07 -11.08 13.54
C ALA A 387 19.02 -10.28 14.46
N ILE A 388 18.72 -10.19 15.76
CA ILE A 388 19.62 -9.56 16.75
C ILE A 388 20.94 -10.33 16.84
N LEU A 389 20.88 -11.67 16.91
CA LEU A 389 22.06 -12.51 16.93
C LEU A 389 22.92 -12.31 15.67
N ALA A 390 22.31 -12.26 14.48
CA ALA A 390 23.00 -11.94 13.23
C ALA A 390 23.71 -10.58 13.28
N GLY A 391 23.04 -9.55 13.82
CA GLY A 391 23.63 -8.22 14.03
C GLY A 391 24.84 -8.24 14.98
N ILE A 392 24.74 -8.96 16.10
CA ILE A 392 25.85 -9.13 17.05
C ILE A 392 27.04 -9.84 16.39
N LEU A 393 26.78 -10.91 15.62
CA LEU A 393 27.80 -11.65 14.88
C LEU A 393 28.51 -10.77 13.84
N ALA A 394 27.75 -9.95 13.11
CA ALA A 394 28.29 -9.01 12.15
C ALA A 394 29.19 -7.95 12.81
N MET A 395 28.73 -7.36 13.92
CA MET A 395 29.50 -6.38 14.69
C MET A 395 30.79 -6.99 15.26
N TYR A 396 30.70 -8.20 15.84
CA TYR A 396 31.87 -8.93 16.32
C TYR A 396 32.91 -9.17 15.21
N PHE A 397 32.43 -9.56 14.02
CA PHE A 397 33.27 -9.76 12.85
C PHE A 397 33.96 -8.46 12.40
N TRP A 398 33.26 -7.32 12.38
CA TRP A 398 33.82 -6.02 12.04
C TRP A 398 34.84 -5.55 13.08
N CYS A 399 34.56 -5.69 14.38
CA CYS A 399 35.48 -5.36 15.46
C CYS A 399 36.78 -6.17 15.37
N ARG A 400 36.69 -7.48 15.08
CA ARG A 400 37.88 -8.32 14.90
C ARG A 400 38.67 -7.95 13.65
N ASN A 401 37.99 -7.65 12.54
CA ASN A 401 38.65 -7.21 11.31
C ASN A 401 39.28 -5.83 11.44
N TYR A 402 38.72 -4.94 12.27
CA TYR A 402 39.28 -3.62 12.53
C TYR A 402 40.72 -3.70 13.03
N ARG A 403 41.01 -4.65 13.92
CA ARG A 403 42.38 -4.91 14.40
C ARG A 403 43.35 -5.39 13.31
N ILE A 404 42.85 -6.01 12.24
CA ILE A 404 43.67 -6.63 11.19
C ILE A 404 43.83 -5.71 9.98
N LYS A 405 42.73 -5.16 9.47
CA LYS A 405 42.66 -4.43 8.19
C LYS A 405 42.52 -2.91 8.35
N GLY A 406 42.21 -2.43 9.55
CA GLY A 406 41.92 -1.02 9.82
C GLY A 406 40.60 -0.54 9.17
N TYR A 407 40.23 0.69 9.48
CA TYR A 407 39.08 1.39 8.87
C TYR A 407 39.48 1.97 7.51
N PRO A 408 38.60 1.95 6.46
CA PRO A 408 37.20 1.49 6.43
C PRO A 408 37.01 0.03 5.97
N ARG A 409 38.08 -0.67 5.59
CA ARG A 409 38.01 -2.03 4.98
C ARG A 409 37.58 -3.15 5.93
N CYS A 410 37.35 -2.85 7.22
CA CYS A 410 36.84 -3.80 8.20
C CYS A 410 35.34 -4.07 8.07
N ILE A 411 34.58 -3.10 7.56
CA ILE A 411 33.11 -3.16 7.43
C ILE A 411 32.74 -3.72 6.06
N GLU A 412 31.80 -4.66 6.04
CA GLU A 412 31.23 -5.21 4.82
C GLU A 412 30.13 -4.26 4.29
N PRO A 413 30.33 -3.62 3.13
CA PRO A 413 29.46 -2.53 2.67
C PRO A 413 28.05 -3.01 2.30
N ASP A 414 27.95 -4.24 1.76
CA ASP A 414 26.70 -4.91 1.42
C ASP A 414 25.85 -5.23 2.65
N LEU A 415 26.48 -5.69 3.73
CA LEU A 415 25.78 -5.95 4.99
C LEU A 415 25.44 -4.66 5.74
N ALA A 416 26.33 -3.66 5.72
CA ALA A 416 26.05 -2.36 6.31
C ALA A 416 24.86 -1.66 5.63
N TYR A 417 24.75 -1.75 4.30
CA TYR A 417 23.58 -1.28 3.56
C TYR A 417 22.30 -1.97 4.02
N ASN A 418 22.29 -3.30 4.04
CA ASN A 418 21.11 -4.07 4.45
C ASN A 418 20.71 -3.84 5.92
N GLY A 419 21.69 -3.64 6.81
CA GLY A 419 21.44 -3.26 8.20
C GLY A 419 20.80 -1.88 8.34
N LEU A 420 21.33 -0.87 7.64
CA LEU A 420 20.75 0.48 7.62
C LEU A 420 19.34 0.49 7.03
N GLN A 421 19.12 -0.23 5.93
CA GLN A 421 17.81 -0.37 5.29
C GLN A 421 16.79 -1.04 6.22
N THR A 422 17.20 -2.11 6.90
CA THR A 422 16.35 -2.81 7.89
C THR A 422 16.02 -1.89 9.06
N GLY A 423 16.99 -1.11 9.55
CA GLY A 423 16.75 -0.10 10.59
C GLY A 423 15.70 0.95 10.18
N ALA A 424 15.78 1.45 8.95
CA ALA A 424 14.78 2.39 8.42
C ALA A 424 13.38 1.74 8.32
N PHE A 425 13.30 0.48 7.90
CA PHE A 425 12.05 -0.28 7.85
C PHE A 425 11.45 -0.54 9.23
N ILE A 426 12.27 -0.83 10.24
CA ILE A 426 11.81 -0.96 11.63
C ILE A 426 11.20 0.37 12.11
N ILE A 427 11.90 1.49 11.90
CA ILE A 427 11.39 2.81 12.30
C ILE A 427 10.02 3.07 11.63
N MET A 428 9.91 2.85 10.33
CA MET A 428 8.64 3.03 9.63
C MET A 428 7.53 2.10 10.13
N ALA A 429 7.82 0.83 10.39
CA ALA A 429 6.86 -0.14 10.90
C ALA A 429 6.38 0.18 12.33
N VAL A 430 7.26 0.71 13.18
CA VAL A 430 6.88 1.18 14.52
C VAL A 430 5.82 2.29 14.42
N PHE A 431 6.00 3.24 13.50
CA PHE A 431 5.06 4.34 13.32
C PHE A 431 3.76 3.93 12.63
N ILE A 432 3.79 3.00 11.66
CA ILE A 432 2.62 2.59 10.88
C ILE A 432 2.59 1.06 10.79
N MET A 433 1.61 0.44 11.45
CA MET A 433 1.37 -1.01 11.46
C MET A 433 1.47 -1.67 10.08
N ARG A 434 0.82 -1.11 9.05
CA ARG A 434 0.84 -1.67 7.70
C ARG A 434 2.24 -1.80 7.11
N LEU A 435 3.21 -0.96 7.50
CA LEU A 435 4.57 -0.99 6.96
C LEU A 435 5.44 -2.14 7.51
N LYS A 436 4.91 -2.96 8.44
CA LYS A 436 5.56 -4.20 8.90
C LYS A 436 5.87 -5.18 7.77
N LEU A 437 5.15 -5.09 6.65
CA LEU A 437 5.35 -5.88 5.44
C LEU A 437 6.76 -5.71 4.82
N PHE A 438 7.40 -4.56 5.04
CA PHE A 438 8.79 -4.32 4.60
C PHE A 438 9.79 -4.80 5.64
N MET A 439 9.48 -4.58 6.93
CA MET A 439 10.33 -4.92 8.06
C MET A 439 10.54 -6.44 8.17
N ASN A 440 9.48 -7.22 8.23
CA ASN A 440 9.55 -8.65 8.58
C ASN A 440 10.33 -9.49 7.56
N PRO A 441 10.13 -9.34 6.24
CA PRO A 441 10.90 -10.13 5.28
C PRO A 441 12.37 -9.69 5.20
N HIS A 442 12.68 -8.41 5.43
CA HIS A 442 14.08 -7.97 5.58
C HIS A 442 14.73 -8.54 6.84
N LEU A 443 14.01 -8.60 7.96
CA LEU A 443 14.45 -9.31 9.15
C LEU A 443 14.70 -10.80 8.84
N CYS A 444 13.85 -11.45 8.03
CA CYS A 444 14.06 -12.83 7.59
C CYS A 444 15.38 -12.98 6.80
N ILE A 445 15.69 -12.04 5.90
CA ILE A 445 16.95 -12.05 5.14
C ILE A 445 18.16 -11.88 6.08
N ILE A 446 18.11 -10.93 7.03
CA ILE A 446 19.18 -10.69 8.01
C ILE A 446 19.35 -11.87 8.97
N SER A 447 18.26 -12.45 9.45
CA SER A 447 18.30 -13.60 10.37
C SER A 447 18.95 -14.85 9.76
N GLY A 448 18.85 -15.05 8.43
CA GLY A 448 19.54 -16.13 7.72
C GLY A 448 21.06 -16.11 7.91
N ILE A 449 21.63 -14.92 8.18
CA ILE A 449 23.08 -14.74 8.41
C ILE A 449 23.59 -15.50 9.63
N VAL A 450 22.74 -15.82 10.61
CA VAL A 450 23.13 -16.62 11.79
C VAL A 450 23.81 -17.94 11.36
N CYS A 451 23.38 -18.51 10.24
CA CYS A 451 23.90 -19.76 9.70
C CYS A 451 24.83 -19.57 8.48
N ALA A 452 25.35 -18.36 8.28
CA ALA A 452 26.31 -18.09 7.24
C ALA A 452 27.68 -18.70 7.59
N ASN A 453 28.23 -19.48 6.66
CA ASN A 453 29.51 -20.18 6.84
C ASN A 453 30.65 -19.21 7.19
N ARG A 454 30.62 -17.99 6.61
CA ARG A 454 31.64 -16.95 6.84
C ARG A 454 31.76 -16.54 8.31
N TYR A 455 30.66 -16.39 9.03
CA TYR A 455 30.68 -15.96 10.43
C TYR A 455 30.96 -17.15 11.36
N LEU A 456 30.36 -18.32 11.09
CA LEU A 456 30.59 -19.54 11.87
C LEU A 456 32.05 -20.01 11.82
N GLU A 457 32.69 -19.97 10.65
CA GLU A 457 34.10 -20.34 10.51
C GLU A 457 35.02 -19.41 11.31
N LYS A 458 34.72 -18.11 11.35
CA LYS A 458 35.49 -17.14 12.14
C LYS A 458 35.29 -17.28 13.64
N LEU A 459 34.17 -17.82 14.09
CA LEU A 459 33.95 -18.20 15.49
C LEU A 459 34.74 -19.46 15.91
N GLY A 460 35.39 -20.15 14.96
CA GLY A 460 36.16 -21.38 15.22
C GLY A 460 35.41 -22.67 14.88
N LEU A 461 34.18 -22.57 14.38
CA LEU A 461 33.36 -23.72 13.97
C LEU A 461 33.73 -24.14 12.54
N LYS A 462 34.86 -24.82 12.39
CA LYS A 462 35.35 -25.29 11.08
C LYS A 462 34.70 -26.59 10.60
N LYS A 463 34.22 -27.44 11.51
CA LYS A 463 33.62 -28.74 11.16
C LYS A 463 32.22 -28.56 10.58
N GLU A 464 32.01 -29.04 9.35
CA GLU A 464 30.71 -28.94 8.66
C GLU A 464 29.59 -29.66 9.42
N MET A 465 29.90 -30.77 10.09
CA MET A 465 28.96 -31.50 10.96
C MET A 465 28.46 -30.64 12.14
N THR A 466 29.30 -29.77 12.69
CA THR A 466 28.90 -28.90 13.79
C THR A 466 28.04 -27.73 13.28
N LYS A 467 28.36 -27.17 12.11
CA LYS A 467 27.54 -26.12 11.48
C LYS A 467 26.14 -26.64 11.14
N THR A 468 26.07 -27.82 10.54
CA THR A 468 24.80 -28.47 10.20
C THR A 468 23.99 -28.82 11.46
N ALA A 469 24.62 -29.35 12.51
CA ALA A 469 23.94 -29.59 13.78
C ALA A 469 23.35 -28.31 14.40
N ILE A 470 24.09 -27.19 14.38
CA ILE A 470 23.58 -25.89 14.86
C ILE A 470 22.39 -25.42 14.02
N THR A 471 22.48 -25.55 12.70
CA THR A 471 21.35 -25.17 11.82
C THR A 471 20.11 -26.01 12.07
N LEU A 472 20.25 -27.32 12.30
CA LEU A 472 19.14 -28.21 12.59
C LEU A 472 18.52 -27.93 13.97
N LEU A 473 19.34 -27.64 14.98
CA LEU A 473 18.86 -27.23 16.30
C LEU A 473 18.06 -25.93 16.22
N LEU A 474 18.56 -24.95 15.46
CA LEU A 474 17.86 -23.69 15.25
C LEU A 474 16.52 -23.93 14.54
N ILE A 475 16.50 -24.71 13.45
CA ILE A 475 15.28 -25.08 12.73
C ILE A 475 14.30 -25.78 13.68
N SER A 476 14.76 -26.72 14.50
CA SER A 476 13.91 -27.43 15.47
C SER A 476 13.27 -26.47 16.48
N ALA A 477 14.04 -25.53 17.01
CA ALA A 477 13.54 -24.54 17.97
C ALA A 477 12.49 -23.61 17.34
N MET A 478 12.72 -23.16 16.11
CA MET A 478 11.78 -22.29 15.38
C MET A 478 10.50 -23.04 15.00
N SER A 479 10.62 -24.32 14.64
CA SER A 479 9.50 -25.12 14.13
C SER A 479 8.46 -25.42 15.21
N TYR A 480 8.84 -25.41 16.50
CA TYR A 480 7.92 -25.65 17.62
C TYR A 480 6.72 -24.70 17.61
N HIS A 481 6.98 -23.38 17.62
CA HIS A 481 5.91 -22.38 17.50
C HIS A 481 5.54 -22.06 16.04
N GLY A 482 6.48 -22.22 15.11
CA GLY A 482 6.25 -21.91 13.70
C GLY A 482 5.23 -22.84 13.02
N LEU A 483 5.26 -24.14 13.35
CA LEU A 483 4.34 -25.11 12.77
C LEU A 483 2.93 -24.99 13.35
N GLU A 484 2.82 -24.74 14.66
CA GLU A 484 1.55 -24.43 15.33
C GLU A 484 0.84 -23.26 14.64
N ARG A 485 1.57 -22.18 14.35
CA ARG A 485 1.06 -21.03 13.62
C ARG A 485 0.60 -21.34 12.20
N LEU A 486 1.42 -22.06 11.45
CA LEU A 486 1.05 -22.44 10.08
C LEU A 486 -0.18 -23.35 10.06
N HIS A 487 -0.36 -24.18 11.09
CA HIS A 487 -1.55 -24.99 11.27
C HIS A 487 -2.78 -24.13 11.64
N GLU A 488 -2.65 -23.23 12.61
CA GLU A 488 -3.69 -22.26 12.97
C GLU A 488 -4.17 -21.48 11.74
N GLU A 489 -3.24 -20.93 10.95
CA GLU A 489 -3.56 -20.19 9.72
C GLU A 489 -4.35 -21.04 8.70
N ARG A 490 -3.95 -22.30 8.50
CA ARG A 490 -4.66 -23.21 7.58
C ARG A 490 -5.99 -23.71 8.10
N SER A 491 -6.17 -23.74 9.42
CA SER A 491 -7.40 -24.20 10.07
C SER A 491 -8.54 -23.19 10.00
N ILE A 492 -8.25 -21.95 9.60
CA ILE A 492 -9.28 -20.93 9.33
C ILE A 492 -10.04 -21.38 8.09
N ILE A 493 -11.29 -21.82 8.30
CA ILE A 493 -12.26 -22.12 7.26
C ILE A 493 -13.42 -21.16 7.49
N GLY A 494 -13.63 -20.26 6.53
CA GLY A 494 -14.66 -19.23 6.54
C GLY A 494 -15.44 -19.21 5.24
N GLU A 495 -16.62 -18.60 5.30
CA GLU A 495 -17.48 -18.37 4.15
C GLU A 495 -17.81 -16.88 4.10
N TYR A 496 -17.66 -16.26 2.92
CA TYR A 496 -18.03 -14.87 2.74
C TYR A 496 -19.55 -14.76 2.52
N SER A 497 -20.23 -13.98 3.36
CA SER A 497 -21.66 -13.66 3.20
C SER A 497 -21.92 -12.23 3.68
N ASP A 498 -22.59 -11.43 2.84
CA ASP A 498 -23.02 -10.05 3.15
C ASP A 498 -24.32 -9.75 2.39
N ILE A 499 -25.41 -10.40 2.84
CA ILE A 499 -26.72 -10.41 2.16
C ILE A 499 -27.28 -8.98 2.06
N GLU A 500 -27.15 -8.17 3.11
CA GLU A 500 -27.64 -6.79 3.11
C GLU A 500 -26.92 -5.91 2.08
N GLN A 501 -25.64 -6.17 1.83
CA GLN A 501 -24.91 -5.44 0.80
C GLN A 501 -25.26 -5.95 -0.61
N GLU A 502 -25.57 -7.24 -0.76
CA GLU A 502 -26.04 -7.83 -2.03
C GLU A 502 -27.38 -7.22 -2.44
N GLU A 503 -28.36 -7.21 -1.53
CA GLU A 503 -29.68 -6.60 -1.73
C GLU A 503 -29.57 -5.13 -2.16
N LEU A 504 -28.68 -4.37 -1.53
CA LEU A 504 -28.42 -2.98 -1.88
C LEU A 504 -27.93 -2.86 -3.33
N PHE A 505 -26.97 -3.68 -3.75
CA PHE A 505 -26.40 -3.60 -5.09
C PHE A 505 -27.34 -4.10 -6.18
N GLU A 506 -28.12 -5.15 -5.89
CA GLU A 506 -29.21 -5.58 -6.77
C GLU A 506 -30.28 -4.50 -6.93
N TRP A 507 -30.68 -3.85 -5.84
CA TRP A 507 -31.61 -2.73 -5.88
C TRP A 507 -31.07 -1.57 -6.72
N ILE A 508 -29.79 -1.19 -6.54
CA ILE A 508 -29.16 -0.13 -7.33
C ILE A 508 -29.20 -0.48 -8.83
N LYS A 509 -28.81 -1.71 -9.20
CA LYS A 509 -28.82 -2.16 -10.60
C LYS A 509 -30.21 -2.09 -11.23
N LYS A 510 -31.25 -2.51 -10.48
CA LYS A 510 -32.62 -2.64 -10.99
C LYS A 510 -33.39 -1.31 -10.99
N ASN A 511 -33.20 -0.46 -9.98
CA ASN A 511 -34.08 0.67 -9.70
C ASN A 511 -33.45 2.05 -9.92
N THR A 512 -32.16 2.13 -10.27
CA THR A 512 -31.49 3.42 -10.55
C THR A 512 -30.96 3.50 -11.98
N PRO A 513 -30.97 4.69 -12.61
CA PRO A 513 -30.42 4.87 -13.95
C PRO A 513 -28.88 4.72 -13.95
N GLU A 514 -28.30 4.41 -15.11
CA GLU A 514 -26.84 4.18 -15.24
C GLU A 514 -25.98 5.39 -14.86
N HIS A 515 -26.51 6.61 -15.02
CA HIS A 515 -25.85 7.86 -14.68
C HIS A 515 -26.16 8.33 -13.24
N ALA A 516 -26.81 7.51 -12.41
CA ALA A 516 -27.08 7.84 -11.02
C ALA A 516 -25.77 7.96 -10.23
N VAL A 517 -25.60 9.09 -9.55
CA VAL A 517 -24.36 9.42 -8.83
C VAL A 517 -24.51 9.10 -7.36
N PHE A 518 -23.59 8.32 -6.82
CA PHE A 518 -23.60 7.88 -5.42
C PHE A 518 -22.49 8.53 -4.59
N ALA A 519 -22.78 8.76 -3.30
CA ALA A 519 -21.81 9.18 -2.30
C ALA A 519 -22.02 8.42 -0.98
N GLY A 520 -20.96 8.22 -0.21
CA GLY A 520 -21.04 7.51 1.06
C GLY A 520 -19.66 7.15 1.60
N LYS A 521 -19.60 6.10 2.43
CA LYS A 521 -18.33 5.59 2.97
C LYS A 521 -17.40 5.15 1.83
N MET A 522 -16.16 5.66 1.82
CA MET A 522 -15.18 5.40 0.75
C MET A 522 -15.02 3.91 0.40
N SER A 523 -14.95 3.04 1.42
CA SER A 523 -14.78 1.60 1.23
C SER A 523 -15.95 0.93 0.49
N LEU A 524 -17.17 1.44 0.70
CA LEU A 524 -18.39 0.94 0.06
C LEU A 524 -18.52 1.52 -1.35
N MET A 525 -18.13 2.77 -1.57
CA MET A 525 -18.23 3.41 -2.89
C MET A 525 -17.38 2.71 -3.95
N ALA A 526 -16.16 2.27 -3.63
CA ALA A 526 -15.34 1.49 -4.56
C ALA A 526 -16.02 0.16 -4.96
N ASN A 527 -16.69 -0.47 -4.00
CA ASN A 527 -17.38 -1.74 -4.22
C ASN A 527 -18.68 -1.55 -5.02
N LEU A 528 -19.42 -0.48 -4.72
CA LEU A 528 -20.59 -0.04 -5.47
C LEU A 528 -20.23 0.23 -6.93
N MET A 529 -19.14 0.96 -7.16
CA MET A 529 -18.63 1.25 -8.52
C MET A 529 -18.27 -0.05 -9.26
N LEU A 530 -17.53 -0.96 -8.62
CA LEU A 530 -17.16 -2.26 -9.20
C LEU A 530 -18.39 -3.09 -9.58
N SER A 531 -19.30 -3.25 -8.63
CA SER A 531 -20.43 -4.18 -8.74
C SER A 531 -21.53 -3.64 -9.65
N THR A 532 -21.82 -2.34 -9.60
CA THR A 532 -22.98 -1.72 -10.27
C THR A 532 -22.64 -0.84 -11.47
N GLY A 533 -21.37 -0.45 -11.64
CA GLY A 533 -20.92 0.46 -12.70
C GLY A 533 -21.43 1.90 -12.57
N ARG A 534 -22.02 2.27 -11.43
CA ARG A 534 -22.56 3.61 -11.20
C ARG A 534 -21.47 4.62 -10.81
N PRO A 535 -21.55 5.88 -11.27
CA PRO A 535 -20.60 6.93 -10.86
C PRO A 535 -20.60 7.21 -9.36
N ILE A 536 -19.40 7.49 -8.82
CA ILE A 536 -19.18 7.81 -7.39
C ILE A 536 -18.50 9.17 -7.23
N VAL A 537 -18.86 9.90 -6.16
CA VAL A 537 -18.33 11.24 -5.87
C VAL A 537 -17.01 11.19 -5.11
N ASN A 538 -16.87 10.22 -4.21
CA ASN A 538 -15.71 10.01 -3.36
C ASN A 538 -15.28 8.54 -3.39
N ASN A 539 -13.97 8.31 -3.32
CA ASN A 539 -13.37 6.98 -3.46
C ASN A 539 -12.23 6.80 -2.43
N PRO A 540 -11.70 5.57 -2.25
CA PRO A 540 -10.63 5.29 -1.29
C PRO A 540 -9.29 5.98 -1.59
N TYR A 541 -9.09 6.56 -2.78
CA TYR A 541 -7.88 7.26 -3.11
C TYR A 541 -7.86 8.66 -2.47
N TYR A 542 -7.22 8.73 -1.30
CA TYR A 542 -7.22 9.91 -0.42
C TYR A 542 -5.97 10.80 -0.54
N GLU A 543 -5.17 10.61 -1.59
CA GLU A 543 -3.86 11.25 -1.74
C GLU A 543 -3.91 12.68 -2.28
N SER A 544 -4.93 13.01 -3.10
CA SER A 544 -5.08 14.39 -3.59
C SER A 544 -5.93 15.23 -2.64
N LYS A 545 -5.54 16.49 -2.46
CA LYS A 545 -6.25 17.48 -1.63
C LYS A 545 -7.71 17.60 -2.05
N GLU A 546 -7.96 17.69 -3.36
CA GLU A 546 -9.30 17.77 -3.90
C GLU A 546 -10.19 16.59 -3.45
N MET A 547 -9.65 15.37 -3.45
CA MET A 547 -10.40 14.19 -3.01
C MET A 547 -10.63 14.18 -1.50
N ARG A 548 -9.67 14.68 -0.72
CA ARG A 548 -9.83 14.87 0.72
C ARG A 548 -10.94 15.85 1.04
N ASP A 549 -10.97 17.00 0.35
CA ASP A 549 -11.97 18.05 0.51
C ASP A 549 -13.37 17.56 0.10
N ARG A 550 -13.47 16.85 -1.03
CA ARG A 550 -14.72 16.23 -1.49
C ARG A 550 -15.25 15.22 -0.48
N THR A 551 -14.39 14.33 0.01
CA THR A 551 -14.77 13.32 0.99
C THR A 551 -15.18 13.95 2.32
N MET A 552 -14.46 14.98 2.77
CA MET A 552 -14.82 15.72 3.98
C MET A 552 -16.21 16.35 3.85
N LYS A 553 -16.53 16.95 2.71
CA LYS A 553 -17.88 17.45 2.40
C LYS A 553 -18.95 16.35 2.41
N VAL A 554 -18.67 15.17 1.84
CA VAL A 554 -19.59 14.03 1.90
C VAL A 554 -19.81 13.57 3.35
N TYR A 555 -18.76 13.58 4.17
CA TYR A 555 -18.84 13.14 5.55
C TYR A 555 -19.50 14.16 6.49
N GLU A 556 -19.86 15.36 6.02
CA GLU A 556 -20.66 16.33 6.79
C GLU A 556 -22.01 15.74 7.24
N ILE A 557 -22.52 14.72 6.56
CA ILE A 557 -23.75 14.02 6.95
C ILE A 557 -23.64 13.32 8.33
N PHE A 558 -22.43 13.02 8.78
CA PHE A 558 -22.16 12.42 10.09
C PHE A 558 -21.97 13.46 11.20
N SER A 559 -22.04 14.76 10.88
CA SER A 559 -21.86 15.85 11.83
C SER A 559 -23.15 16.23 12.57
N ARG A 560 -23.10 17.31 13.37
CA ARG A 560 -24.26 17.96 14.01
C ARG A 560 -24.74 19.22 13.25
N LYS A 561 -24.35 19.35 11.97
CA LYS A 561 -24.79 20.47 11.12
C LYS A 561 -26.26 20.34 10.74
N ASP A 562 -26.86 21.46 10.34
CA ASP A 562 -28.27 21.51 9.95
C ASP A 562 -28.51 20.75 8.63
N VAL A 563 -29.62 20.01 8.56
CA VAL A 563 -29.96 19.13 7.43
C VAL A 563 -29.90 19.88 6.09
N THR A 564 -30.45 21.08 6.04
CA THR A 564 -30.51 21.93 4.84
C THR A 564 -29.13 22.33 4.33
N SER A 565 -28.18 22.60 5.23
CA SER A 565 -26.81 22.94 4.85
C SER A 565 -26.13 21.76 4.18
N VAL A 566 -26.25 20.57 4.78
CA VAL A 566 -25.67 19.33 4.24
C VAL A 566 -26.30 18.97 2.89
N TYR A 567 -27.62 19.15 2.77
CA TYR A 567 -28.35 18.96 1.50
C TYR A 567 -27.77 19.83 0.38
N PHE A 568 -27.55 21.12 0.62
CA PHE A 568 -26.94 22.01 -0.36
C PHE A 568 -25.48 21.66 -0.66
N THR A 569 -24.68 21.27 0.33
CA THR A 569 -23.30 20.80 0.11
C THR A 569 -23.27 19.60 -0.84
N LEU A 570 -24.08 18.58 -0.58
CA LEU A 570 -24.14 17.36 -1.39
C LEU A 570 -24.70 17.63 -2.78
N ARG A 571 -25.70 18.51 -2.89
CA ARG A 571 -26.23 18.97 -4.18
C ARG A 571 -25.19 19.68 -5.02
N ASN A 572 -24.36 20.53 -4.41
CA ASN A 572 -23.25 21.22 -5.11
C ASN A 572 -22.19 20.25 -5.63
N LEU A 573 -22.04 19.08 -4.98
CA LEU A 573 -21.20 17.98 -5.45
C LEU A 573 -21.89 17.08 -6.50
N HIS A 574 -23.09 17.43 -6.94
CA HIS A 574 -23.89 16.68 -7.92
C HIS A 574 -24.22 15.25 -7.47
N VAL A 575 -24.40 15.06 -6.16
CA VAL A 575 -24.81 13.77 -5.58
C VAL A 575 -26.30 13.53 -5.85
N GLY A 576 -26.63 12.39 -6.46
CA GLY A 576 -28.03 11.96 -6.64
C GLY A 576 -28.54 11.09 -5.49
N TYR A 577 -27.67 10.21 -4.97
CA TYR A 577 -27.99 9.27 -3.90
C TYR A 577 -26.87 9.22 -2.86
N VAL A 578 -27.25 9.15 -1.59
CA VAL A 578 -26.33 9.00 -0.46
C VAL A 578 -26.62 7.70 0.25
N VAL A 579 -25.58 6.88 0.45
CA VAL A 579 -25.69 5.60 1.16
C VAL A 579 -25.18 5.76 2.59
N LEU A 580 -26.06 5.50 3.55
CA LEU A 580 -25.77 5.50 4.98
C LEU A 580 -25.63 4.06 5.49
N GLU A 581 -24.64 3.83 6.37
CA GLU A 581 -24.41 2.55 7.04
C GLU A 581 -24.70 2.71 8.53
N GLU A 582 -25.44 1.77 9.12
CA GLU A 582 -25.86 1.79 10.53
C GLU A 582 -24.66 1.95 11.47
N ALA A 583 -23.59 1.16 11.24
CA ALA A 583 -22.39 1.15 12.08
C ALA A 583 -21.69 2.51 12.17
N LEU A 584 -21.75 3.34 11.11
CA LEU A 584 -21.20 4.70 11.14
C LEU A 584 -22.14 5.72 11.80
N CYS A 585 -23.46 5.59 11.61
CA CYS A 585 -24.41 6.51 12.21
C CYS A 585 -24.48 6.36 13.74
N PHE A 586 -24.46 5.13 14.25
CA PHE A 586 -24.66 4.84 15.68
C PHE A 586 -23.37 4.50 16.43
N GLY A 587 -22.25 4.34 15.73
CA GLY A 587 -20.93 4.17 16.36
C GLY A 587 -20.73 2.83 17.08
N PHE A 588 -21.48 1.79 16.70
CA PHE A 588 -21.42 0.44 17.30
C PHE A 588 -20.14 -0.35 17.00
N ALA A 589 -19.26 0.14 16.13
CA ALA A 589 -17.94 -0.47 16.01
C ALA A 589 -17.17 -0.19 17.31
N ASN A 590 -16.58 -1.22 17.93
CA ASN A 590 -15.71 -1.17 19.13
C ASN A 590 -14.51 -0.22 18.95
N LEU A 591 -14.77 1.07 18.78
CA LEU A 591 -13.81 2.15 18.59
C LEU A 591 -13.51 2.75 19.96
N GLN A 592 -12.27 3.16 20.17
CA GLN A 592 -11.90 3.92 21.36
C GLN A 592 -12.78 5.18 21.45
N ALA A 593 -13.15 5.58 22.67
CA ALA A 593 -13.78 6.88 22.90
C ALA A 593 -12.89 7.97 22.26
N GLU A 594 -13.50 8.92 21.53
CA GLU A 594 -12.86 9.95 20.66
C GLU A 594 -12.57 9.55 19.20
N CYS A 595 -12.92 8.34 18.76
CA CYS A 595 -12.69 7.88 17.38
C CYS A 595 -13.97 7.61 16.58
N GLN A 596 -15.15 7.97 17.10
CA GLN A 596 -16.37 7.89 16.32
C GLN A 596 -16.41 9.03 15.30
N MET A 597 -17.10 8.83 14.18
CA MET A 597 -17.20 9.86 13.13
C MET A 597 -17.77 11.18 13.66
N ILE A 598 -18.69 11.11 14.61
CA ILE A 598 -19.23 12.29 15.30
C ILE A 598 -18.20 13.00 16.18
N ASP A 599 -17.32 12.26 16.87
CA ASP A 599 -16.26 12.85 17.70
C ASP A 599 -15.26 13.62 16.83
N LEU A 600 -14.95 13.09 15.64
CA LEU A 600 -14.10 13.77 14.66
C LEU A 600 -14.68 15.12 14.24
N TRP A 601 -15.99 15.20 14.00
CA TRP A 601 -16.67 16.45 13.66
C TRP A 601 -16.80 17.40 14.85
N ASP A 602 -17.12 16.87 16.03
CA ASP A 602 -17.18 17.66 17.26
C ASP A 602 -15.81 18.30 17.57
N LEU A 603 -14.69 17.64 17.24
CA LEU A 603 -13.35 18.23 17.34
C LEU A 603 -13.10 19.39 16.35
N ILE A 604 -13.56 19.27 15.11
CA ILE A 604 -13.39 20.33 14.09
C ILE A 604 -14.14 21.60 14.49
N ASP A 605 -15.36 21.42 14.99
CA ASP A 605 -16.24 22.52 15.38
C ASP A 605 -15.95 23.01 16.81
N ASN A 606 -14.83 22.59 17.44
CA ASN A 606 -14.47 22.86 18.85
C ASN A 606 -15.62 22.58 19.84
N GLY A 607 -16.48 21.61 19.52
CA GLY A 607 -17.64 21.22 20.32
C GLY A 607 -18.76 22.26 20.34
N THR A 608 -18.73 23.30 19.50
CA THR A 608 -19.75 24.37 19.50
C THR A 608 -21.16 23.84 19.26
N ALA A 609 -21.35 22.98 18.27
CA ALA A 609 -22.63 22.35 17.96
C ALA A 609 -23.11 21.42 19.10
N LYS A 610 -22.18 20.71 19.75
CA LYS A 610 -22.46 19.87 20.92
C LYS A 610 -22.88 20.71 22.14
N ALA A 611 -22.19 21.82 22.40
CA ALA A 611 -22.52 22.76 23.46
C ALA A 611 -23.88 23.46 23.22
N ALA A 612 -24.24 23.69 21.96
CA ALA A 612 -25.56 24.19 21.57
C ALA A 612 -26.68 23.14 21.65
N GLY A 613 -26.40 21.91 22.10
CA GLY A 613 -27.39 20.85 22.24
C GLY A 613 -27.90 20.27 20.91
N LYS A 614 -27.20 20.48 19.79
CA LYS A 614 -27.61 19.93 18.49
C LYS A 614 -27.48 18.40 18.48
N GLN A 615 -28.53 17.74 18.01
CA GLN A 615 -28.56 16.29 17.85
C GLN A 615 -27.74 15.85 16.63
N PRO A 616 -27.21 14.61 16.62
CA PRO A 616 -26.47 14.06 15.48
C PRO A 616 -27.38 13.87 14.26
N LEU A 617 -26.88 14.24 13.08
CA LEU A 617 -27.67 14.22 11.86
C LEU A 617 -27.91 12.80 11.31
N CYS A 618 -26.87 11.96 11.26
CA CYS A 618 -26.93 10.62 10.66
C CYS A 618 -28.03 9.73 11.28
N PRO A 619 -28.16 9.61 12.62
CA PRO A 619 -29.25 8.84 13.23
C PRO A 619 -30.65 9.36 12.88
N ILE A 620 -30.83 10.69 12.81
CA ILE A 620 -32.11 11.32 12.44
C ILE A 620 -32.47 10.98 11.00
N LEU A 621 -31.51 11.02 10.08
CA LEU A 621 -31.76 10.67 8.67
C LEU A 621 -31.97 9.16 8.47
N PHE A 622 -31.29 8.33 9.27
CA PHE A 622 -31.39 6.87 9.21
C PHE A 622 -32.76 6.37 9.67
N GLN A 623 -33.22 6.74 10.87
CA GLN A 623 -34.49 6.24 11.46
C GLN A 623 -35.63 7.27 11.42
N GLY A 624 -35.32 8.55 11.56
CA GLY A 624 -36.29 9.64 11.72
C GLY A 624 -36.79 10.24 10.40
N ASN A 625 -37.15 11.53 10.44
CA ASN A 625 -37.58 12.27 9.27
C ASN A 625 -36.38 12.64 8.39
N ALA A 626 -36.39 12.16 7.15
CA ALA A 626 -35.31 12.38 6.20
C ALA A 626 -35.44 13.69 5.41
N TYR A 627 -36.53 14.46 5.54
CA TYR A 627 -36.72 15.70 4.78
C TYR A 627 -35.55 16.68 4.96
N PRO A 628 -34.99 17.28 3.88
CA PRO A 628 -35.46 17.32 2.48
C PRO A 628 -35.04 16.14 1.60
N PHE A 629 -34.34 15.14 2.14
CA PHE A 629 -34.03 13.91 1.42
C PHE A 629 -35.25 13.00 1.32
N LYS A 630 -35.33 12.24 0.22
CA LYS A 630 -36.33 11.19 0.04
C LYS A 630 -35.70 9.83 0.28
N ARG A 631 -36.27 9.03 1.20
CA ARG A 631 -35.78 7.68 1.45
C ARG A 631 -36.16 6.75 0.29
N ALA A 632 -35.17 6.18 -0.38
CA ALA A 632 -35.34 5.38 -1.60
C ALA A 632 -35.19 3.86 -1.33
N PHE A 633 -34.31 3.49 -0.41
CA PHE A 633 -34.06 2.10 -0.01
C PHE A 633 -33.75 1.99 1.48
N VAL A 634 -34.15 0.89 2.08
CA VAL A 634 -33.91 0.54 3.48
C VAL A 634 -33.71 -0.95 3.58
N ASN A 635 -32.67 -1.37 4.28
CA ASN A 635 -32.55 -2.70 4.86
C ASN A 635 -31.96 -2.59 6.27
N ASN A 636 -31.61 -3.74 6.87
CA ASN A 636 -31.12 -3.78 8.25
C ASN A 636 -29.85 -2.95 8.48
N ARG A 637 -28.97 -2.86 7.47
CA ARG A 637 -27.64 -2.25 7.60
C ARG A 637 -27.48 -0.92 6.85
N TYR A 638 -28.24 -0.70 5.78
CA TYR A 638 -28.09 0.39 4.84
C TYR A 638 -29.40 1.16 4.61
N VAL A 639 -29.27 2.47 4.49
CA VAL A 639 -30.35 3.37 4.06
C VAL A 639 -29.84 4.22 2.91
N VAL A 640 -30.59 4.26 1.80
CA VAL A 640 -30.28 5.13 0.66
C VAL A 640 -31.21 6.33 0.64
N LEU A 641 -30.62 7.51 0.65
CA LEU A 641 -31.29 8.79 0.57
C LEU A 641 -31.12 9.40 -0.82
N GLN A 642 -32.21 9.71 -1.49
CA GLN A 642 -32.25 10.39 -2.77
C GLN A 642 -32.34 11.91 -2.55
N LEU A 643 -31.57 12.66 -3.35
CA LEU A 643 -31.67 14.11 -3.43
C LEU A 643 -32.62 14.46 -4.58
N ASP A 644 -33.75 15.12 -4.26
CA ASP A 644 -34.70 15.56 -5.27
C ASP A 644 -34.24 16.89 -5.87
N TYR A 645 -33.90 16.87 -7.16
CA TYR A 645 -33.73 18.08 -7.97
C TYR A 645 -35.10 18.66 -8.34
N SER A 646 -36.01 18.84 -7.37
CA SER A 646 -37.22 19.60 -7.61
C SER A 646 -36.82 21.05 -7.86
N TYR A 647 -37.08 21.56 -9.06
CA TYR A 647 -37.00 22.99 -9.37
C TYR A 647 -38.05 23.72 -8.53
N TYR A 648 -37.71 24.16 -7.32
CA TYR A 648 -38.51 25.17 -6.66
C TYR A 648 -38.20 26.52 -7.31
N VAL A 649 -39.15 27.02 -8.09
CA VAL A 649 -39.19 28.42 -8.51
C VAL A 649 -39.53 29.23 -7.25
N GLU A 650 -38.53 29.88 -6.68
CA GLU A 650 -38.73 30.82 -5.59
C GLU A 650 -39.42 32.07 -6.19
N LEU A 651 -40.75 32.06 -6.23
CA LEU A 651 -41.54 33.24 -6.57
C LEU A 651 -41.33 34.26 -5.45
N LYS A 652 -40.40 35.21 -5.63
CA LYS A 652 -40.34 36.42 -4.80
C LYS A 652 -41.53 37.30 -5.17
N PRO A 653 -42.58 37.43 -4.33
CA PRO A 653 -43.67 38.34 -4.63
C PRO A 653 -43.12 39.77 -4.68
N LYS A 654 -43.29 40.47 -5.82
CA LYS A 654 -42.83 41.86 -5.99
C LYS A 654 -43.74 42.89 -5.32
N THR A 655 -44.88 42.49 -4.78
CA THR A 655 -45.87 43.40 -4.18
C THR A 655 -46.61 42.73 -3.02
N SER A 656 -46.25 43.10 -1.80
CA SER A 656 -47.12 42.97 -0.64
C SER A 656 -48.19 44.06 -0.73
N LEU A 657 -49.40 43.72 -1.15
CA LEU A 657 -50.56 44.58 -0.93
C LEU A 657 -50.91 44.51 0.54
N ASN A 658 -50.54 45.56 1.30
CA ASN A 658 -51.05 45.78 2.64
C ASN A 658 -52.55 46.07 2.53
N TYR A 659 -53.38 45.11 2.96
CA TYR A 659 -54.77 45.39 3.29
C TYR A 659 -54.78 46.15 4.63
N HIS A 660 -54.97 47.46 4.57
CA HIS A 660 -55.42 48.23 5.72
C HIS A 660 -56.93 48.06 5.84
N SER A 661 -57.37 47.47 6.96
CA SER A 661 -58.72 47.56 7.49
C SER A 661 -59.02 48.97 8.00
#